data_AF-A0A7S4SCR3-F1
#
_entry.id   AF-A0A7S4SCR3-F1
#
_cell.length_a   1.000
_cell.length_b   1.000
_cell.length_c   1.000
_cell.angle_alpha   90.00
_cell.angle_beta   90.00
_cell.angle_gamma   90.00
#
_symmetry.space_group_name_H-M   'P 1'
#
loop_
_entity.id
_entity.type
_entity.pdbx_description
1 polymer ?
#
loop_
_entity_poly.entity_id
_entity_poly.type
_entity_poly.pdbx_seq_one_letter_code
_entity_poly.pdbx_strand_id
1 'polypeptide(L)'
;MCRYLMPRLDYVTESGDLLKKAYSMGIMKQSIEDLTPGELEKLGIVDSGEDSKGMPVRPPEMDELYIVEEDEEVCVDTSAPHSNLLQIFSSHLLSIASRKFMLNVEYRHKCHRWRGKREDLLEKPTTIQEMLSSSLLIDADEGFAIDEIPLELLAIRTLCAGCIKEVEEVGIPKRNCALFSRPTVYDAVTAKKANHIAMKAAGISSSVHSYSKGTGFMLAPMKEDTISNPSEQTQLPIGIVAIMPSIRRNLLHVSDMFDEGLTAFYGGEEARINSLASRVGQIENLTSVIAEHGQGEQGAYSHLTDDDAVIYLNCVREHCAGEELALSFAVPNYIYLLHIPVHVSRIRVVVAKDCADHIQGCRDHGQELITFLTKYFPRSSVRYIEEASTFAAYSRMMLADYLVCPPGISCFIPSLVSGVAKSVLFGDSRIVPWLSELGEAELRNVTLLDMQETPVNSVDKMNFDKFLNKFPGRDKKQCRFLRGRVGTWEQDIESAYLFQYKTPIRHYVGEANVRFVPTDETPYRLPSTYRWQEDLFELCNIRTLNRDRMCKVMKDLGMSRIFFLGDSLGLNMGQSFWKLTGHKDNPTELGSLDPNWERMVQCNPDNNEDDFLVTVVRTDQIIENDEPVDEEQKFKNCAAYCYPWSEHYKSYDGDTLFIVNTGPHFQSHHQFQVTFDEFVAKIDSYNRPRDIILWRTTVPGHPHCYEPSDQKPFNSYMDYAATEVTDFYSWNKFVGYNDYVTKVFDKRKRENRELLGVSRARMELLDVYPMTVQRPDGHVSSGECADCPGAEGFAKDCLHYFLPGPPDWWTHLMYNHLLDLTLQDS
;
A
#
# COMPACT_ATOMS: atom_id res chain seq x y z
N MET A 1 3.41 38.26 14.35
CA MET A 1 4.33 37.65 13.37
C MET A 1 3.88 37.84 11.93
N CYS A 2 2.76 37.25 11.48
CA CYS A 2 2.35 37.35 10.07
C CYS A 2 2.17 38.78 9.51
N ARG A 3 1.58 39.71 10.26
CA ARG A 3 1.52 41.14 9.87
C ARG A 3 2.89 41.78 9.63
N TYR A 4 3.94 41.26 10.27
CA TYR A 4 5.32 41.74 10.12
C TYR A 4 6.06 40.99 9.01
N LEU A 5 5.79 39.69 8.84
CA LEU A 5 6.42 38.88 7.78
C LEU A 5 5.92 39.25 6.39
N MET A 6 4.61 39.49 6.22
CA MET A 6 4.00 39.69 4.91
C MET A 6 4.63 40.81 4.06
N PRO A 7 4.85 42.04 4.57
CA PRO A 7 5.47 43.10 3.77
C PRO A 7 6.87 42.74 3.23
N ARG A 8 7.63 41.91 3.95
CA ARG A 8 8.94 41.42 3.50
C ARG A 8 8.83 40.26 2.53
N LEU A 9 7.87 39.36 2.73
CA LEU A 9 7.57 38.29 1.77
C LEU A 9 7.11 38.87 0.43
N ASP A 10 6.30 39.94 0.48
CA ASP A 10 5.86 40.68 -0.70
C ASP A 10 7.07 41.35 -1.38
N TYR A 11 7.92 42.08 -0.64
CA TYR A 11 9.16 42.66 -1.16
C TYR A 11 10.07 41.62 -1.84
N VAL A 12 10.29 40.47 -1.20
CA VAL A 12 11.14 39.39 -1.73
C VAL A 12 10.54 38.80 -2.99
N THR A 13 9.22 38.57 -3.01
CA THR A 13 8.56 37.98 -4.19
C THR A 13 8.63 38.94 -5.37
N GLU A 14 8.28 40.21 -5.14
CA GLU A 14 8.38 41.27 -6.15
C GLU A 14 9.83 41.44 -6.62
N SER A 15 10.80 41.33 -5.71
CA SER A 15 12.22 41.44 -6.06
C SER A 15 12.71 40.27 -6.91
N GLY A 16 12.27 39.06 -6.60
CA GLY A 16 12.57 37.86 -7.38
C GLY A 16 11.99 37.93 -8.80
N ASP A 17 10.74 38.37 -8.94
CA ASP A 17 10.09 38.55 -10.24
C ASP A 17 10.81 39.61 -11.11
N LEU A 18 11.28 40.69 -10.47
CA LEU A 18 12.07 41.74 -11.12
C LEU A 18 13.46 41.26 -11.54
N LEU A 19 14.16 40.48 -10.72
CA LEU A 19 15.44 39.88 -11.09
C LEU A 19 15.26 38.90 -12.26
N LYS A 20 14.21 38.05 -12.25
CA LYS A 20 13.89 37.18 -13.39
C LYS A 20 13.65 37.97 -14.67
N LYS A 21 12.92 39.09 -14.57
CA LYS A 21 12.72 40.02 -15.69
C LYS A 21 14.05 40.62 -16.16
N ALA A 22 14.93 41.02 -15.24
CA ALA A 22 16.28 41.53 -15.55
C ALA A 22 17.15 40.49 -16.26
N TYR A 23 17.16 39.25 -15.78
CA TYR A 23 17.88 38.13 -16.41
C TYR A 23 17.37 37.86 -17.83
N SER A 24 16.05 37.87 -18.05
CA SER A 24 15.46 37.72 -19.38
C SER A 24 15.87 38.83 -20.36
N MET A 25 16.29 39.98 -19.83
CA MET A 25 16.80 41.13 -20.58
C MET A 25 18.33 41.16 -20.67
N GLY A 26 19.02 40.10 -20.22
CA GLY A 26 20.48 39.98 -20.25
C GLY A 26 21.22 40.73 -19.14
N ILE A 27 20.50 41.22 -18.12
CA ILE A 27 21.07 41.91 -16.96
C ILE A 27 21.36 40.87 -15.88
N MET A 28 22.62 40.43 -15.79
CA MET A 28 23.04 39.44 -14.80
C MET A 28 23.57 40.10 -13.53
N LYS A 29 22.68 40.31 -12.55
CA LYS A 29 22.99 40.89 -11.24
C LYS A 29 22.54 39.96 -10.12
N GLN A 30 23.27 39.95 -9.02
CA GLN A 30 22.99 39.07 -7.88
C GLN A 30 21.88 39.62 -6.97
N SER A 31 21.64 40.93 -6.99
CA SER A 31 20.61 41.59 -6.19
C SER A 31 19.97 42.78 -6.92
N ILE A 32 18.80 43.22 -6.47
CA ILE A 32 18.14 44.43 -7.01
C ILE A 32 18.94 45.68 -6.69
N GLU A 33 19.62 45.69 -5.54
CA GLU A 33 20.47 46.78 -5.09
C GLU A 33 21.67 47.01 -6.03
N ASP A 34 22.04 46.02 -6.84
CA ASP A 34 23.09 46.13 -7.86
C ASP A 34 22.61 46.67 -9.22
N LEU A 35 21.30 46.88 -9.39
CA LEU A 35 20.72 47.44 -10.60
C LEU A 35 20.93 48.95 -10.63
N THR A 36 21.48 49.44 -11.73
CA THR A 36 21.64 50.88 -11.97
C THR A 36 20.27 51.54 -12.16
N PRO A 37 20.14 52.86 -11.90
CA PRO A 37 18.89 53.58 -12.17
C PRO A 37 18.35 53.38 -13.58
N GLY A 38 19.23 53.30 -14.60
CA GLY A 38 18.82 53.04 -15.99
C GLY A 38 18.39 51.59 -16.26
N GLU A 39 18.85 50.62 -15.47
CA GLU A 39 18.35 49.23 -15.53
C GLU A 39 16.99 49.12 -14.83
N LEU A 40 16.80 49.82 -13.71
CA LEU A 40 15.50 49.91 -13.02
C LEU A 40 14.43 50.60 -13.89
N GLU A 41 14.81 51.63 -14.64
CA GLU A 41 13.95 52.30 -15.62
C GLU A 41 13.56 51.34 -16.76
N LYS A 42 14.53 50.57 -17.30
CA LYS A 42 14.26 49.53 -18.32
C LYS A 42 13.33 48.42 -17.80
N LEU A 43 13.34 48.14 -16.51
CA LEU A 43 12.44 47.19 -15.87
C LEU A 43 11.04 47.77 -15.62
N GLY A 44 10.84 49.07 -15.83
CA GLY A 44 9.56 49.78 -15.63
C GLY A 44 9.26 50.08 -14.16
N ILE A 45 10.29 50.14 -13.30
CA ILE A 45 10.12 50.40 -11.85
C ILE A 45 10.11 51.89 -11.56
N VAL A 46 10.79 52.70 -12.39
CA VAL A 46 10.87 54.15 -12.21
C VAL A 46 9.88 54.82 -13.15
N ASP A 47 8.73 55.23 -12.60
CA ASP A 47 7.87 56.19 -13.29
C ASP A 47 8.25 57.59 -12.78
N SER A 48 8.69 58.47 -13.68
CA SER A 48 9.22 59.80 -13.37
C SER A 48 8.20 60.81 -12.80
N GLY A 49 6.99 60.36 -12.46
CA GLY A 49 5.92 61.17 -11.88
C GLY A 49 5.90 61.11 -10.35
N GLU A 50 5.71 62.28 -9.71
CA GLU A 50 5.72 62.52 -8.25
C GLU A 50 4.72 61.66 -7.43
N ASP A 51 3.81 60.91 -8.07
CA ASP A 51 2.75 60.13 -7.40
C ASP A 51 2.86 58.60 -7.56
N SER A 52 3.89 58.07 -8.19
CA SER A 52 4.05 56.61 -8.29
C SER A 52 4.54 56.03 -6.95
N LYS A 53 3.80 55.07 -6.40
CA LYS A 53 4.28 54.21 -5.29
C LYS A 53 5.41 53.33 -5.81
N GLY A 54 6.61 53.90 -5.96
CA GLY A 54 7.81 53.15 -6.29
C GLY A 54 8.03 52.04 -5.27
N MET A 55 8.36 50.85 -5.76
CA MET A 55 8.72 49.73 -4.91
C MET A 55 9.88 50.18 -4.00
N PRO A 56 9.79 50.01 -2.68
CA PRO A 56 10.82 50.51 -1.76
C PRO A 56 12.13 49.83 -2.11
N VAL A 57 13.15 50.60 -2.52
CA VAL A 57 14.49 50.10 -2.93
C VAL A 57 15.24 49.40 -1.79
N ARG A 58 14.69 49.45 -0.58
CA ARG A 58 15.19 48.71 0.57
C ARG A 58 14.04 47.94 1.22
N PRO A 59 14.30 46.72 1.72
CA PRO A 59 13.32 46.03 2.55
C PRO A 59 12.97 46.93 3.75
N PRO A 60 11.71 46.91 4.24
CA PRO A 60 11.31 47.70 5.40
C PRO A 60 12.26 47.44 6.56
N GLU A 61 12.95 48.49 7.06
CA GLU A 61 13.84 48.37 8.23
C GLU A 61 13.02 47.90 9.43
N MET A 62 13.41 46.76 10.01
CA MET A 62 12.87 46.30 11.28
C MET A 62 13.99 46.44 12.31
N ASP A 63 13.88 47.43 13.19
CA ASP A 63 14.81 47.58 14.33
C ASP A 63 14.64 46.47 15.38
N GLU A 64 13.56 45.68 15.27
CA GLU A 64 13.18 44.65 16.23
C GLU A 64 13.58 43.25 15.75
N LEU A 65 14.51 42.62 16.47
CA LEU A 65 14.84 41.21 16.37
C LEU A 65 13.80 40.39 17.13
N TYR A 66 13.06 39.54 16.42
CA TYR A 66 12.08 38.64 17.03
C TYR A 66 12.72 37.31 17.33
N ILE A 67 12.74 36.92 18.61
CA ILE A 67 13.26 35.61 18.99
C ILE A 67 12.08 34.66 19.14
N VAL A 68 12.05 33.61 18.32
CA VAL A 68 11.12 32.50 18.46
C VAL A 68 11.86 31.38 19.19
N GLU A 69 11.48 31.13 20.43
CA GLU A 69 12.03 30.03 21.21
C GLU A 69 11.05 28.85 21.20
N GLU A 70 11.58 27.66 20.91
CA GLU A 70 10.86 26.40 21.12
C GLU A 70 10.68 26.16 22.62
N ASP A 71 9.48 25.69 23.00
CA ASP A 71 9.23 25.26 24.38
C ASP A 71 10.10 24.04 24.70
N GLU A 72 10.68 24.00 25.91
CA GLU A 72 11.50 22.88 26.36
C GLU A 72 10.67 21.59 26.45
N GLU A 73 9.36 21.71 26.68
CA GLU A 73 8.41 20.59 26.63
C GLU A 73 8.46 19.87 25.27
N VAL A 74 8.67 20.58 24.16
CA VAL A 74 8.75 19.97 22.81
C VAL A 74 9.94 19.02 22.68
N CYS A 75 10.97 19.20 23.52
CA CYS A 75 12.18 18.36 23.55
C CYS A 75 12.04 17.13 24.44
N VAL A 76 11.15 17.17 25.43
CA VAL A 76 11.07 16.17 26.51
C VAL A 76 9.74 15.44 26.55
N ASP A 77 8.72 16.00 25.91
CA ASP A 77 7.38 15.46 25.88
C ASP A 77 7.32 14.31 24.89
N THR A 78 7.60 13.11 25.40
CA THR A 78 7.44 11.86 24.64
C THR A 78 5.98 11.55 24.37
N SER A 79 5.04 12.22 25.04
CA SER A 79 3.62 11.95 24.88
C SER A 79 3.05 12.64 23.63
N ALA A 80 3.58 13.78 23.17
CA ALA A 80 3.05 14.58 22.06
C ALA A 80 3.93 14.58 20.78
N PRO A 81 4.46 13.44 20.32
CA PRO A 81 5.61 13.46 19.42
C PRO A 81 5.28 13.99 18.01
N HIS A 82 4.01 13.92 17.60
CA HIS A 82 3.48 14.47 16.35
C HIS A 82 3.37 16.00 16.37
N SER A 83 2.71 16.56 17.39
CA SER A 83 2.71 18.01 17.64
C SER A 83 4.14 18.53 17.71
N ASN A 84 5.03 17.80 18.39
CA ASN A 84 6.44 18.18 18.49
C ASN A 84 7.11 18.16 17.12
N LEU A 85 6.91 17.11 16.31
CA LEU A 85 7.41 17.03 14.93
C LEU A 85 6.96 18.22 14.07
N LEU A 86 5.67 18.53 14.09
CA LEU A 86 5.12 19.67 13.35
C LEU A 86 5.69 21.01 13.83
N GLN A 87 5.89 21.15 15.15
CA GLN A 87 6.50 22.34 15.74
C GLN A 87 7.97 22.48 15.34
N ILE A 88 8.71 21.38 15.24
CA ILE A 88 10.11 21.38 14.76
C ILE A 88 10.17 21.74 13.28
N PHE A 89 9.30 21.18 12.44
CA PHE A 89 9.27 21.51 11.01
C PHE A 89 8.92 22.97 10.76
N SER A 90 7.85 23.47 11.37
CA SER A 90 7.44 24.88 11.27
C SER A 90 8.55 25.81 11.74
N SER A 91 9.28 25.43 12.78
CA SER A 91 10.40 26.19 13.33
C SER A 91 11.59 26.21 12.39
N HIS A 92 11.89 25.07 11.78
CA HIS A 92 12.95 24.94 10.80
C HIS A 92 12.65 25.78 9.55
N LEU A 93 11.41 25.73 9.05
CA LEU A 93 10.95 26.55 7.93
C LEU A 93 11.09 28.04 8.23
N LEU A 94 10.72 28.48 9.43
CA LEU A 94 10.89 29.87 9.85
C LEU A 94 12.37 30.26 9.94
N SER A 95 13.24 29.36 10.42
CA SER A 95 14.70 29.59 10.49
C SER A 95 15.33 29.72 9.10
N ILE A 96 14.96 28.84 8.16
CA ILE A 96 15.39 28.92 6.75
C ILE A 96 14.91 30.23 6.14
N ALA A 97 13.62 30.54 6.28
CA ALA A 97 13.05 31.75 5.73
C ALA A 97 13.71 33.01 6.34
N SER A 98 13.98 33.00 7.64
CA SER A 98 14.63 34.13 8.28
C SER A 98 16.05 34.37 7.79
N ARG A 99 16.85 33.31 7.64
CA ARG A 99 18.22 33.40 7.11
C ARG A 99 18.22 33.86 5.65
N LYS A 100 17.39 33.23 4.81
CA LYS A 100 17.36 33.48 3.36
C LYS A 100 16.76 34.84 3.00
N PHE A 101 15.82 35.34 3.78
CA PHE A 101 15.08 36.58 3.50
C PHE A 101 15.32 37.69 4.51
N MET A 102 16.34 37.51 5.36
CA MET A 102 16.75 38.45 6.39
C MET A 102 15.58 38.93 7.27
N LEU A 103 14.62 38.06 7.62
CA LEU A 103 13.35 38.45 8.25
C LEU A 103 13.48 39.04 9.66
N ASN A 104 14.71 39.18 10.17
CA ASN A 104 15.05 39.61 11.52
C ASN A 104 14.32 38.77 12.59
N VAL A 105 14.21 37.46 12.33
CA VAL A 105 13.66 36.47 13.25
C VAL A 105 14.77 35.49 13.63
N GLU A 106 15.15 35.45 14.89
CA GLU A 106 16.09 34.45 15.39
C GLU A 106 15.30 33.27 15.96
N TYR A 107 15.39 32.12 15.31
CA TYR A 107 14.89 30.89 15.91
C TYR A 107 15.93 30.33 16.89
N ARG A 108 15.52 30.10 18.15
CA ARG A 108 16.37 29.48 19.17
C ARG A 108 15.80 28.16 19.63
N HIS A 109 16.63 27.14 19.46
CA HIS A 109 16.36 25.79 19.91
C HIS A 109 16.88 25.58 21.34
N LYS A 110 16.01 25.20 22.27
CA LYS A 110 16.39 25.03 23.69
C LYS A 110 16.70 23.61 24.14
N CYS A 111 16.66 22.60 23.26
CA CYS A 111 16.95 21.22 23.66
C CYS A 111 18.42 20.98 24.09
N HIS A 112 19.35 21.90 23.81
CA HIS A 112 20.77 21.77 24.18
C HIS A 112 21.00 21.62 25.70
N ARG A 113 20.12 22.17 26.56
CA ARG A 113 20.28 22.04 28.02
C ARG A 113 20.18 20.60 28.53
N TRP A 114 19.55 19.70 27.78
CA TRP A 114 19.39 18.28 28.12
C TRP A 114 20.60 17.41 27.76
N ARG A 115 21.36 17.77 26.71
CA ARG A 115 22.54 17.01 26.27
C ARG A 115 23.67 16.95 27.32
N GLY A 116 23.77 17.96 28.19
CA GLY A 116 24.91 18.11 29.11
C GLY A 116 24.82 17.41 30.47
N LYS A 117 23.75 16.67 30.79
CA LYS A 117 23.52 16.18 32.18
C LYS A 117 23.21 14.68 32.36
N ARG A 118 23.16 13.87 31.31
CA ARG A 118 22.81 12.44 31.43
C ARG A 118 23.64 11.58 30.47
N GLU A 119 24.84 11.17 30.90
CA GLU A 119 25.71 10.19 30.23
C GLU A 119 25.28 8.73 30.48
N ASP A 120 24.41 8.45 31.47
CA ASP A 120 24.22 7.08 31.99
C ASP A 120 22.95 6.32 31.55
N LEU A 121 22.21 6.75 30.51
CA LEU A 121 21.00 6.02 30.06
C LEU A 121 21.19 5.49 28.63
N LEU A 122 21.48 4.18 28.54
CA LEU A 122 21.69 3.38 27.32
C LEU A 122 20.44 3.18 26.45
N GLU A 123 19.27 3.63 26.89
CA GLU A 123 18.00 3.55 26.14
C GLU A 123 17.29 4.89 26.20
N LYS A 124 17.80 5.92 25.52
CA LYS A 124 16.99 7.12 25.29
C LYS A 124 16.25 6.99 23.97
N PRO A 125 14.91 7.18 23.94
CA PRO A 125 14.22 7.40 22.69
C PRO A 125 14.81 8.66 22.07
N THR A 126 15.52 8.50 20.95
CA THR A 126 15.98 9.63 20.17
C THR A 126 14.74 10.38 19.70
N THR A 127 14.57 11.61 20.17
CA THR A 127 13.55 12.47 19.59
C THR A 127 13.97 12.79 18.16
N ILE A 128 13.00 13.06 17.29
CA ILE A 128 13.27 13.45 15.91
C ILE A 128 14.28 14.61 15.83
N GLN A 129 14.32 15.51 16.83
CA GLN A 129 15.32 16.59 16.95
C GLN A 129 16.75 16.13 17.17
N GLU A 130 16.98 15.01 17.87
CA GLU A 130 18.34 14.51 18.11
C GLU A 130 18.98 13.93 16.84
N MET A 131 18.17 13.62 15.82
CA MET A 131 18.58 12.91 14.60
C MET A 131 18.51 13.76 13.33
N LEU A 132 17.74 14.86 13.32
CA LEU A 132 17.88 15.90 12.29
C LEU A 132 19.29 16.47 12.43
N SER A 133 20.19 16.07 11.54
CA SER A 133 21.60 16.45 11.58
C SER A 133 21.76 17.97 11.59
N SER A 134 22.91 18.45 12.05
CA SER A 134 23.32 19.83 11.76
C SER A 134 23.41 20.12 10.25
N SER A 135 23.41 19.09 9.39
CA SER A 135 23.39 19.21 7.93
C SER A 135 22.02 19.64 7.38
N LEU A 136 20.89 19.40 8.07
CA LEU A 136 19.64 20.11 7.72
C LEU A 136 19.78 21.63 7.91
N LEU A 137 20.79 22.10 8.67
CA LEU A 137 21.05 23.52 8.88
C LEU A 137 22.03 24.14 7.86
N ILE A 138 22.63 23.36 6.95
CA ILE A 138 23.73 23.74 6.03
C ILE A 138 23.57 22.91 4.73
N ASP A 139 23.01 23.43 3.63
CA ASP A 139 23.76 24.16 2.60
C ASP A 139 22.91 25.25 1.93
N ALA A 140 23.00 26.48 2.46
CA ALA A 140 22.61 27.69 1.72
C ALA A 140 23.79 28.29 0.94
N ASP A 141 25.00 27.74 1.11
CA ASP A 141 26.25 28.24 0.51
C ASP A 141 26.59 27.57 -0.83
N GLU A 142 26.00 26.42 -1.14
CA GLU A 142 26.02 25.88 -2.51
C GLU A 142 24.98 26.65 -3.33
N GLY A 143 25.46 27.55 -4.19
CA GLY A 143 24.63 28.49 -4.96
C GLY A 143 23.45 27.81 -5.67
N PHE A 144 22.27 27.87 -5.05
CA PHE A 144 21.02 27.45 -5.67
C PHE A 144 20.65 28.44 -6.78
N ALA A 145 20.30 27.90 -7.95
CA ALA A 145 19.76 28.68 -9.06
C ALA A 145 18.52 29.48 -8.58
N ILE A 146 18.48 30.76 -8.96
CA ILE A 146 17.49 31.78 -8.58
C ILE A 146 16.06 31.46 -9.13
N ASP A 147 15.89 30.32 -9.79
CA ASP A 147 14.76 30.09 -10.69
C ASP A 147 13.46 29.72 -9.98
N GLU A 148 13.47 29.36 -8.69
CA GLU A 148 12.24 29.07 -7.93
C GLU A 148 12.19 29.84 -6.61
N ILE A 149 11.05 30.52 -6.38
CA ILE A 149 10.70 30.99 -5.03
C ILE A 149 10.65 29.72 -4.17
N PRO A 150 11.49 29.60 -3.13
CA PRO A 150 11.51 28.40 -2.32
C PRO A 150 10.10 28.15 -1.77
N LEU A 151 9.65 26.92 -1.90
CA LEU A 151 8.31 26.45 -1.55
C LEU A 151 7.94 26.83 -0.10
N GLU A 152 8.97 26.91 0.75
CA GLU A 152 8.95 27.39 2.13
C GLU A 152 8.43 28.84 2.25
N LEU A 153 8.81 29.74 1.35
CA LEU A 153 8.37 31.13 1.31
C LEU A 153 6.89 31.23 0.92
N LEU A 154 6.49 30.48 -0.12
CA LEU A 154 5.11 30.46 -0.60
C LEU A 154 4.17 29.94 0.48
N ALA A 155 4.62 28.97 1.27
CA ALA A 155 3.84 28.42 2.35
C ALA A 155 3.65 29.38 3.53
N ILE A 156 4.73 30.06 3.98
CA ILE A 156 4.64 31.10 5.01
C ILE A 156 3.74 32.24 4.53
N ARG A 157 3.83 32.62 3.25
CA ARG A 157 2.97 33.67 2.66
C ARG A 157 1.50 33.26 2.66
N THR A 158 1.19 32.04 2.24
CA THR A 158 -0.18 31.51 2.19
C THR A 158 -0.79 31.43 3.59
N LEU A 159 -0.02 30.95 4.57
CA LEU A 159 -0.38 30.98 6.00
C LEU A 159 -0.75 32.38 6.47
N CYS A 160 0.18 33.31 6.23
CA CYS A 160 0.06 34.64 6.79
C CYS A 160 -1.04 35.46 6.12
N ALA A 161 -1.26 35.29 4.82
CA ALA A 161 -2.36 35.92 4.10
C ALA A 161 -3.72 35.46 4.63
N GLY A 162 -3.93 34.14 4.80
CA GLY A 162 -5.17 33.59 5.36
C GLY A 162 -5.47 34.12 6.76
N CYS A 163 -4.44 34.17 7.60
CA CYS A 163 -4.57 34.67 8.97
C CYS A 163 -4.84 36.16 9.08
N ILE A 164 -4.18 36.99 8.27
CA ILE A 164 -4.44 38.44 8.28
C ILE A 164 -5.89 38.70 7.85
N LYS A 165 -6.33 38.07 6.76
CA LYS A 165 -7.70 38.21 6.24
C LYS A 165 -8.75 37.85 7.28
N GLU A 166 -8.57 36.76 8.01
CA GLU A 166 -9.54 36.34 9.02
C GLU A 166 -9.58 37.28 10.24
N VAL A 167 -8.42 37.78 10.69
CA VAL A 167 -8.37 38.79 11.76
C VAL A 167 -9.06 40.07 11.33
N GLU A 168 -8.93 40.46 10.06
CA GLU A 168 -9.59 41.64 9.49
C GLU A 168 -11.11 41.45 9.39
N GLU A 169 -11.58 40.25 9.02
CA GLU A 169 -13.01 39.96 8.85
C GLU A 169 -13.75 39.73 10.19
N VAL A 170 -13.11 39.07 11.16
CA VAL A 170 -13.80 38.52 12.35
C VAL A 170 -13.25 39.08 13.67
N GLY A 171 -12.17 39.87 13.64
CA GLY A 171 -11.55 40.53 14.80
C GLY A 171 -10.72 39.61 15.69
N ILE A 172 -11.12 38.35 15.87
CA ILE A 172 -10.36 37.28 16.51
C ILE A 172 -10.30 36.12 15.51
N PRO A 173 -9.11 35.62 15.16
CA PRO A 173 -9.02 34.50 14.23
C PRO A 173 -9.64 33.27 14.91
N LYS A 174 -10.60 32.62 14.24
CA LYS A 174 -11.18 31.35 14.68
C LYS A 174 -10.23 30.20 14.38
N ARG A 175 -9.34 30.36 13.40
CA ARG A 175 -8.23 29.43 13.11
C ARG A 175 -7.05 29.69 14.04
N ASN A 176 -6.32 28.62 14.36
CA ASN A 176 -5.08 28.73 15.12
C ASN A 176 -3.99 29.35 14.23
N CYS A 177 -3.90 30.68 14.27
CA CYS A 177 -3.08 31.49 13.36
C CYS A 177 -1.59 31.53 13.68
N ALA A 178 -1.14 30.61 14.52
CA ALA A 178 0.25 30.46 14.84
C ALA A 178 0.83 29.37 13.93
N LEU A 179 1.99 29.66 13.32
CA LEU A 179 2.86 28.65 12.72
C LEU A 179 3.26 27.56 13.74
N PHE A 180 3.06 27.83 15.03
CA PHE A 180 3.46 27.04 16.19
C PHE A 180 2.27 26.86 17.12
N SER A 181 2.07 25.68 17.68
CA SER A 181 1.04 25.47 18.71
C SER A 181 1.31 26.29 19.98
N ARG A 182 2.58 26.61 20.31
CA ARG A 182 2.99 27.40 21.50
C ARG A 182 4.36 28.11 21.36
N PRO A 183 4.51 29.22 20.62
CA PRO A 183 5.77 29.96 20.62
C PRO A 183 5.78 30.99 21.75
N THR A 184 6.87 31.05 22.51
CA THR A 184 7.13 32.23 23.35
C THR A 184 7.84 33.26 22.48
N VAL A 185 7.10 34.26 21.98
CA VAL A 185 7.68 35.34 21.17
C VAL A 185 8.17 36.43 22.11
N TYR A 186 9.48 36.64 22.16
CA TYR A 186 10.07 37.74 22.92
C TYR A 186 10.35 38.91 21.99
N ASP A 187 9.87 40.09 22.37
CA ASP A 187 10.42 41.34 21.90
C ASP A 187 11.72 41.64 22.68
N ALA A 188 12.81 41.83 21.94
CA ALA A 188 14.14 42.14 22.47
C ALA A 188 14.16 43.38 23.39
N VAL A 189 13.26 44.34 23.18
CA VAL A 189 13.14 45.56 24.01
C VAL A 189 12.56 45.21 25.40
N THR A 190 11.64 44.26 25.47
CA THR A 190 10.99 43.83 26.71
C THR A 190 11.88 42.87 27.52
N ALA A 191 12.68 42.02 26.86
CA ALA A 191 13.61 41.09 27.52
C ALA A 191 14.73 41.79 28.31
N LYS A 192 15.24 42.94 27.82
CA LYS A 192 16.19 43.78 28.57
C LYS A 192 15.58 44.37 29.85
N LYS A 193 14.28 44.68 29.86
CA LYS A 193 13.56 45.17 31.05
C LYS A 193 13.30 44.04 32.07
N ALA A 194 12.92 42.85 31.62
CA ALA A 194 12.64 41.71 32.51
C ALA A 194 13.90 41.24 33.27
N ASN A 195 15.06 41.16 32.60
CA ASN A 195 16.33 40.82 33.26
C ASN A 195 16.82 41.91 34.23
N HIS A 196 16.46 43.18 34.01
CA HIS A 196 16.81 44.26 34.94
C HIS A 196 15.93 44.29 36.20
N ILE A 197 14.68 43.79 36.10
CA ILE A 197 13.76 43.67 37.24
C ILE A 197 14.06 42.42 38.07
N ALA A 198 14.41 41.29 37.44
CA ALA A 198 14.74 40.04 38.14
C ALA A 198 16.02 40.13 39.00
N MET A 199 17.00 40.96 38.62
CA MET A 199 18.22 41.17 39.42
C MET A 199 18.06 42.18 40.56
N LYS A 200 16.96 42.95 40.61
CA LYS A 200 16.72 43.96 41.67
C LYS A 200 15.84 43.44 42.81
N ALA A 201 15.17 42.30 42.63
CA ALA A 201 14.25 41.72 43.61
C ALA A 201 14.90 40.79 44.66
N ALA A 202 16.22 40.56 44.61
CA ALA A 202 16.92 39.65 45.54
C ALA A 202 17.45 40.31 46.83
N GLY A 203 16.98 41.51 47.20
CA GLY A 203 17.49 42.30 48.32
C GLY A 203 16.64 42.30 49.61
N ILE A 204 16.84 41.29 50.47
CA ILE A 204 16.80 41.32 51.95
C ILE A 204 15.44 41.33 52.73
N SER A 205 15.33 40.29 53.59
CA SER A 205 14.88 40.21 55.00
C SER A 205 13.41 40.07 55.41
N SER A 206 13.13 38.86 55.93
CA SER A 206 12.45 38.46 57.17
C SER A 206 11.49 39.41 57.91
N SER A 207 10.28 38.92 58.21
CA SER A 207 9.88 38.57 59.59
C SER A 207 8.54 37.83 59.64
N VAL A 208 8.46 36.92 60.61
CA VAL A 208 7.33 36.06 60.99
C VAL A 208 6.32 36.87 61.79
N HIS A 209 5.00 36.68 61.58
CA HIS A 209 3.99 36.65 62.65
C HIS A 209 2.70 35.93 62.22
N SER A 210 2.24 35.04 63.09
CA SER A 210 0.95 34.35 63.08
C SER A 210 -0.15 35.22 63.72
N TYR A 211 -1.41 35.08 63.29
CA TYR A 211 -2.59 34.76 64.13
C TYR A 211 -3.95 34.85 63.37
N SER A 212 -4.73 33.78 63.54
CA SER A 212 -6.20 33.63 63.69
C SER A 212 -7.27 34.31 62.80
N LYS A 213 -8.16 33.43 62.32
CA LYS A 213 -9.65 33.43 62.36
C LYS A 213 -10.43 34.73 62.08
N GLY A 214 -11.29 34.64 61.06
CA GLY A 214 -12.75 34.72 61.25
C GLY A 214 -13.51 35.73 60.37
N THR A 215 -14.69 35.27 59.91
CA THR A 215 -15.79 35.96 59.20
C THR A 215 -15.53 36.18 57.69
N GLY A 216 -16.37 35.75 56.74
CA GLY A 216 -17.79 35.42 56.77
C GLY A 216 -18.51 36.37 55.80
N PHE A 217 -18.50 36.06 54.50
CA PHE A 217 -19.31 36.76 53.49
C PHE A 217 -19.98 35.76 52.56
N MET A 218 -21.31 35.84 52.52
CA MET A 218 -22.19 35.10 51.62
C MET A 218 -22.01 35.59 50.17
N LEU A 219 -21.87 34.65 49.24
CA LEU A 219 -22.09 34.88 47.82
C LEU A 219 -23.36 34.11 47.39
N ALA A 220 -24.23 34.84 46.70
CA ALA A 220 -25.45 34.34 46.07
C ALA A 220 -25.13 33.39 44.90
N PRO A 221 -26.05 32.47 44.55
CA PRO A 221 -25.82 31.53 43.45
C PRO A 221 -25.96 32.25 42.10
N MET A 222 -24.90 32.20 41.29
CA MET A 222 -25.01 32.50 39.86
C MET A 222 -25.77 31.35 39.17
N LYS A 223 -26.76 31.74 38.36
CA LYS A 223 -27.52 30.84 37.50
C LYS A 223 -26.60 30.15 36.51
N GLU A 224 -26.82 28.84 36.34
CA GLU A 224 -26.38 28.08 35.18
C GLU A 224 -27.06 28.64 33.92
N ASP A 225 -26.32 29.40 33.13
CA ASP A 225 -26.63 29.56 31.72
C ASP A 225 -25.91 28.46 30.94
N THR A 226 -26.72 27.60 30.35
CA THR A 226 -26.34 26.48 29.50
C THR A 226 -25.77 27.02 28.19
N ILE A 227 -24.45 27.19 28.12
CA ILE A 227 -23.74 27.36 26.85
C ILE A 227 -23.40 25.97 26.33
N SER A 228 -24.34 25.39 25.57
CA SER A 228 -24.04 24.31 24.64
C SER A 228 -23.32 24.91 23.43
N ASN A 229 -21.99 25.10 23.53
CA ASN A 229 -21.18 25.36 22.35
C ASN A 229 -20.84 24.02 21.69
N PRO A 230 -21.19 23.81 20.41
CA PRO A 230 -20.66 22.69 19.66
C PRO A 230 -19.14 22.85 19.59
N SER A 231 -18.43 21.76 19.84
CA SER A 231 -16.97 21.61 19.75
C SER A 231 -16.35 22.55 18.70
N GLU A 232 -15.57 23.53 19.14
CA GLU A 232 -14.62 24.26 18.29
C GLU A 232 -13.65 23.24 17.70
N GLN A 233 -13.93 22.80 16.47
CA GLN A 233 -13.02 22.00 15.68
C GLN A 233 -11.82 22.89 15.35
N THR A 234 -10.71 22.67 16.04
CA THR A 234 -9.41 23.25 15.73
C THR A 234 -8.99 22.78 14.33
N GLN A 235 -9.19 23.64 13.33
CA GLN A 235 -8.64 23.45 11.99
C GLN A 235 -7.12 23.59 12.06
N LEU A 236 -6.39 22.62 11.50
CA LEU A 236 -4.97 22.79 11.24
C LEU A 236 -4.79 23.89 10.18
N PRO A 237 -3.70 24.67 10.24
CA PRO A 237 -3.50 25.79 9.34
C PRO A 237 -3.34 25.30 7.88
N ILE A 238 -3.99 25.99 6.93
CA ILE A 238 -3.79 25.88 5.46
C ILE A 238 -2.29 25.82 5.08
N GLY A 239 -1.43 26.37 5.92
CA GLY A 239 0.02 26.28 5.77
C GLY A 239 0.65 24.91 5.74
N ILE A 240 0.09 23.94 6.46
CA ILE A 240 0.67 22.60 6.49
C ILE A 240 0.64 22.01 5.08
N VAL A 241 -0.48 22.19 4.35
CA VAL A 241 -0.61 21.79 2.95
C VAL A 241 0.50 22.40 2.09
N ALA A 242 0.73 23.69 2.24
CA ALA A 242 1.72 24.41 1.44
C ALA A 242 3.18 24.01 1.75
N ILE A 243 3.48 23.50 2.95
CA ILE A 243 4.82 23.00 3.33
C ILE A 243 5.01 21.50 3.11
N MET A 244 3.95 20.74 2.77
CA MET A 244 4.03 19.29 2.62
C MET A 244 5.15 18.82 1.68
N PRO A 245 5.40 19.45 0.50
CA PRO A 245 6.50 19.02 -0.36
C PRO A 245 7.89 19.24 0.26
N SER A 246 8.07 20.30 1.04
CA SER A 246 9.32 20.56 1.78
C SER A 246 9.49 19.61 2.96
N ILE A 247 8.42 19.34 3.72
CA ILE A 247 8.41 18.29 4.76
C ILE A 247 8.80 16.95 4.12
N ARG A 248 8.21 16.64 2.96
CA ARG A 248 8.47 15.41 2.24
C ARG A 248 9.92 15.26 1.82
N ARG A 249 10.49 16.26 1.16
CA ARG A 249 11.89 16.24 0.73
C ARG A 249 12.84 16.02 1.91
N ASN A 250 12.63 16.75 3.00
CA ASN A 250 13.49 16.67 4.18
C ASN A 250 13.36 15.34 4.91
N LEU A 251 12.13 14.84 5.09
CA LEU A 251 11.94 13.57 5.76
C LEU A 251 12.46 12.40 4.92
N LEU A 252 12.33 12.43 3.59
CA LEU A 252 12.96 11.44 2.70
C LEU A 252 14.48 11.46 2.84
N HIS A 253 15.10 12.64 2.78
CA HIS A 253 16.55 12.77 2.95
C HIS A 253 17.05 12.24 4.30
N VAL A 254 16.34 12.56 5.39
CA VAL A 254 16.67 12.06 6.73
C VAL A 254 16.47 10.55 6.81
N SER A 255 15.45 10.03 6.15
CA SER A 255 15.18 8.61 6.10
C SER A 255 16.28 7.85 5.34
N ASP A 256 16.76 8.38 4.21
CA ASP A 256 17.86 7.82 3.43
C ASP A 256 19.15 7.78 4.26
N MET A 257 19.51 8.91 4.89
CA MET A 257 20.67 8.99 5.80
C MET A 257 20.58 7.97 6.94
N PHE A 258 19.38 7.70 7.43
CA PHE A 258 19.18 6.78 8.53
C PHE A 258 19.12 5.32 8.08
N ASP A 259 18.62 5.00 6.91
CA ASP A 259 18.65 3.62 6.39
C ASP A 259 20.10 3.16 6.18
N GLU A 260 20.97 4.05 5.71
CA GLU A 260 22.42 3.84 5.67
C GLU A 260 23.01 3.60 7.07
N GLY A 261 22.58 4.38 8.08
CA GLY A 261 23.02 4.27 9.46
C GLY A 261 22.48 3.04 10.20
N LEU A 262 21.21 2.68 10.01
CA LEU A 262 20.53 1.52 10.57
C LEU A 262 21.12 0.24 10.03
N THR A 263 21.35 0.16 8.72
CA THR A 263 21.97 -1.01 8.09
C THR A 263 23.36 -1.24 8.66
N ALA A 264 24.11 -0.17 8.92
CA ALA A 264 25.43 -0.24 9.55
C ALA A 264 25.38 -0.59 11.05
N PHE A 265 24.38 -0.09 11.79
CA PHE A 265 24.29 -0.26 13.25
C PHE A 265 23.59 -1.56 13.66
N TYR A 266 22.47 -1.89 13.04
CA TYR A 266 21.64 -3.05 13.38
C TYR A 266 22.02 -4.33 12.63
N GLY A 267 22.84 -4.26 11.56
CA GLY A 267 23.36 -5.47 10.91
C GLY A 267 24.07 -6.44 11.88
N GLY A 268 24.62 -5.93 13.00
CA GLY A 268 25.18 -6.73 14.09
C GLY A 268 24.20 -7.14 15.20
N GLU A 269 23.15 -6.35 15.45
CA GLU A 269 22.16 -6.56 16.52
C GLU A 269 21.01 -7.48 16.06
N GLU A 270 20.68 -7.47 14.77
CA GLU A 270 19.67 -8.33 14.15
C GLU A 270 20.05 -9.82 14.26
N ALA A 271 21.35 -10.14 14.14
CA ALA A 271 21.88 -11.48 14.43
C ALA A 271 21.70 -11.90 15.89
N ARG A 272 21.61 -10.94 16.82
CA ARG A 272 21.55 -11.16 18.26
C ARG A 272 20.11 -11.21 18.79
N ILE A 273 19.19 -10.40 18.26
CA ILE A 273 17.75 -10.46 18.59
C ILE A 273 17.11 -11.73 18.03
N ASN A 274 17.52 -12.19 16.84
CA ASN A 274 17.11 -13.50 16.30
C ASN A 274 17.58 -14.67 17.20
N SER A 275 18.69 -14.49 17.93
CA SER A 275 19.17 -15.43 18.95
C SER A 275 18.43 -15.38 20.30
N LEU A 276 17.64 -14.33 20.55
CA LEU A 276 16.89 -14.12 21.80
C LEU A 276 15.40 -14.46 21.64
N ALA A 277 14.83 -14.25 20.45
CA ALA A 277 13.50 -14.75 20.08
C ALA A 277 13.45 -16.29 20.08
N SER A 278 14.58 -16.97 19.87
CA SER A 278 14.72 -18.43 19.99
C SER A 278 14.77 -18.94 21.45
N ARG A 279 14.50 -18.11 22.46
CA ARG A 279 14.56 -18.47 23.89
C ARG A 279 13.27 -18.22 24.67
N VAL A 280 12.19 -17.78 24.02
CA VAL A 280 10.89 -17.53 24.67
C VAL A 280 9.84 -18.53 24.18
N GLY A 281 9.81 -19.68 24.85
CA GLY A 281 8.63 -20.47 25.24
C GLY A 281 7.51 -20.77 24.22
N GLN A 282 7.48 -22.03 23.77
CA GLN A 282 6.30 -22.83 23.37
C GLN A 282 5.59 -22.57 22.03
N ILE A 283 6.25 -21.95 21.04
CA ILE A 283 5.90 -22.11 19.60
C ILE A 283 7.15 -22.61 18.80
N GLU A 284 8.08 -23.29 19.48
CA GLU A 284 9.42 -23.56 18.92
C GLU A 284 9.48 -24.62 17.80
N ASN A 285 8.43 -25.43 17.61
CA ASN A 285 8.47 -26.49 16.60
C ASN A 285 7.95 -26.08 15.21
N LEU A 286 7.31 -24.92 15.07
CA LEU A 286 6.85 -24.46 13.75
C LEU A 286 7.84 -23.47 13.13
N THR A 287 8.24 -22.42 13.84
CA THR A 287 9.03 -21.32 13.25
C THR A 287 10.47 -21.67 12.92
N SER A 288 11.12 -22.59 13.65
CA SER A 288 12.49 -23.06 13.34
C SER A 288 12.51 -23.96 12.10
N VAL A 289 11.53 -24.85 11.97
CA VAL A 289 11.32 -25.70 10.78
C VAL A 289 11.00 -24.84 9.56
N ILE A 290 10.20 -23.77 9.73
CA ILE A 290 9.90 -22.81 8.66
C ILE A 290 11.15 -22.01 8.23
N ALA A 291 12.02 -21.64 9.17
CA ALA A 291 13.20 -20.82 8.87
C ALA A 291 14.37 -21.60 8.24
N GLU A 292 14.49 -22.90 8.49
CA GLU A 292 15.54 -23.75 7.89
C GLU A 292 15.07 -24.43 6.58
N HIS A 293 13.79 -24.80 6.44
CA HIS A 293 13.26 -25.35 5.18
C HIS A 293 12.78 -24.28 4.18
N GLY A 294 12.55 -23.04 4.62
CA GLY A 294 12.25 -21.90 3.75
C GLY A 294 13.48 -21.31 3.03
N GLN A 295 14.66 -21.92 3.14
CA GLN A 295 15.91 -21.44 2.51
C GLN A 295 16.19 -22.03 1.11
N GLY A 296 15.32 -22.91 0.59
CA GLY A 296 15.45 -23.54 -0.73
C GLY A 296 15.26 -22.59 -1.93
N GLU A 297 15.83 -21.39 -1.85
CA GLU A 297 15.45 -20.14 -2.52
C GLU A 297 14.31 -19.41 -1.79
N GLN A 298 14.69 -18.60 -0.77
CA GLN A 298 14.07 -17.26 -0.67
C GLN A 298 14.23 -16.64 -2.06
N GLY A 299 13.16 -16.70 -2.86
CA GLY A 299 13.24 -16.55 -4.31
C GLY A 299 14.09 -15.32 -4.64
N ALA A 300 14.99 -15.43 -5.60
CA ALA A 300 15.81 -14.29 -6.03
C ALA A 300 14.99 -13.00 -6.28
N TYR A 301 13.66 -13.13 -6.47
CA TYR A 301 12.72 -12.04 -6.52
C TYR A 301 12.15 -11.51 -5.19
N SER A 302 11.94 -12.33 -4.16
CA SER A 302 11.46 -11.82 -2.86
C SER A 302 12.48 -10.89 -2.19
N HIS A 303 13.75 -10.95 -2.61
CA HIS A 303 14.80 -9.99 -2.25
C HIS A 303 14.98 -8.84 -3.25
N LEU A 304 14.43 -8.91 -4.47
CA LEU A 304 14.53 -7.83 -5.48
C LEU A 304 13.37 -6.86 -5.40
N THR A 305 12.19 -7.32 -4.97
CA THR A 305 11.13 -6.42 -4.52
C THR A 305 11.30 -6.29 -3.02
N ASP A 306 12.18 -5.38 -2.59
CA ASP A 306 12.32 -4.96 -1.18
C ASP A 306 11.04 -4.26 -0.63
N ASP A 307 9.93 -4.41 -1.37
CA ASP A 307 8.60 -3.89 -1.11
C ASP A 307 8.17 -4.20 0.33
N ASP A 308 8.04 -3.15 1.13
CA ASP A 308 7.71 -3.23 2.54
C ASP A 308 6.29 -2.75 2.80
N ALA A 309 5.53 -3.51 3.58
CA ALA A 309 4.27 -3.04 4.13
C ALA A 309 4.43 -2.72 5.61
N VAL A 310 4.05 -1.52 6.01
CA VAL A 310 4.00 -1.11 7.41
C VAL A 310 2.55 -1.01 7.85
N ILE A 311 2.23 -1.70 8.94
CA ILE A 311 0.97 -1.54 9.66
C ILE A 311 1.29 -0.83 10.96
N TYR A 312 0.80 0.39 11.15
CA TYR A 312 1.13 1.18 12.33
C TYR A 312 -0.05 1.22 13.31
N LEU A 313 0.03 0.46 14.40
CA LEU A 313 -0.99 0.43 15.45
C LEU A 313 -0.73 1.54 16.47
N ASN A 314 -1.67 2.48 16.57
CA ASN A 314 -1.59 3.61 17.49
C ASN A 314 -2.95 3.94 18.10
N CYS A 315 -2.96 4.89 19.02
CA CYS A 315 -4.14 5.48 19.63
C CYS A 315 -4.83 6.46 18.67
N VAL A 316 -6.13 6.66 18.86
CA VAL A 316 -6.96 7.53 18.02
C VAL A 316 -6.48 8.98 18.05
N ARG A 317 -6.02 9.41 19.22
CA ARG A 317 -5.38 10.71 19.42
C ARG A 317 -3.89 10.49 19.68
N GLU A 318 -3.11 11.55 19.54
CA GLU A 318 -1.66 11.54 19.78
C GLU A 318 -1.29 11.03 21.18
N HIS A 319 -2.21 11.14 22.14
CA HIS A 319 -2.02 10.70 23.51
C HIS A 319 -2.93 9.53 23.87
N CYS A 320 -2.33 8.45 24.37
CA CYS A 320 -3.05 7.31 24.94
C CYS A 320 -3.35 7.49 26.44
N ALA A 321 -2.75 8.50 27.08
CA ALA A 321 -2.88 8.77 28.51
C ALA A 321 -4.20 9.53 28.80
N GLY A 322 -5.24 8.81 29.23
CA GLY A 322 -6.51 9.36 29.72
C GLY A 322 -7.70 8.43 29.42
N GLU A 323 -8.66 8.31 30.35
CA GLU A 323 -9.82 7.39 30.20
C GLU A 323 -10.68 7.67 28.95
N GLU A 324 -10.78 8.92 28.50
CA GLU A 324 -11.49 9.30 27.26
C GLU A 324 -10.63 9.18 25.99
N LEU A 325 -9.32 8.90 26.14
CA LEU A 325 -8.31 8.93 25.08
C LEU A 325 -7.70 7.55 24.78
N ALA A 326 -7.93 6.56 25.65
CA ALA A 326 -7.41 5.19 25.56
C ALA A 326 -8.19 4.30 24.57
N LEU A 327 -8.54 4.83 23.39
CA LEU A 327 -9.10 4.02 22.32
C LEU A 327 -7.98 3.73 21.30
N SER A 328 -7.70 2.45 21.11
CA SER A 328 -7.03 1.95 19.92
C SER A 328 -8.07 1.22 19.11
N PHE A 329 -8.02 1.43 17.80
CA PHE A 329 -8.99 0.89 16.88
C PHE A 329 -8.35 -0.23 16.08
N ALA A 330 -8.94 -1.41 16.18
CA ALA A 330 -8.60 -2.52 15.31
C ALA A 330 -9.46 -2.45 14.04
N VAL A 331 -8.83 -2.72 12.90
CA VAL A 331 -9.52 -2.85 11.62
C VAL A 331 -9.76 -4.34 11.31
N PRO A 332 -10.83 -4.70 10.58
CA PRO A 332 -11.11 -6.10 10.26
C PRO A 332 -9.99 -6.74 9.41
N ASN A 333 -9.75 -8.03 9.59
CA ASN A 333 -8.63 -8.72 8.94
C ASN A 333 -8.67 -8.70 7.40
N TYR A 334 -9.86 -8.69 6.80
CA TYR A 334 -10.01 -8.65 5.35
C TYR A 334 -9.38 -7.41 4.73
N ILE A 335 -9.31 -6.29 5.47
CA ILE A 335 -8.65 -5.07 5.01
C ILE A 335 -7.20 -5.34 4.65
N TYR A 336 -6.46 -5.99 5.54
CA TYR A 336 -5.04 -6.23 5.31
C TYR A 336 -4.85 -7.10 4.05
N LEU A 337 -5.72 -8.10 3.86
CA LEU A 337 -5.70 -8.96 2.67
C LEU A 337 -6.04 -8.24 1.36
N LEU A 338 -6.90 -7.22 1.40
CA LEU A 338 -7.29 -6.42 0.24
C LEU A 338 -6.28 -5.34 -0.10
N HIS A 339 -5.61 -4.77 0.92
CA HIS A 339 -4.84 -3.55 0.77
C HIS A 339 -3.34 -3.76 0.75
N ILE A 340 -2.83 -4.84 1.36
CA ILE A 340 -1.45 -5.29 1.26
C ILE A 340 -1.37 -6.30 0.10
N PRO A 341 -0.64 -5.98 -0.97
CA PRO A 341 -0.50 -6.92 -2.08
C PRO A 341 0.24 -8.19 -1.69
N VAL A 342 -0.09 -9.28 -2.36
CA VAL A 342 0.53 -10.60 -2.11
C VAL A 342 2.04 -10.64 -2.36
N HIS A 343 2.57 -9.73 -3.18
CA HIS A 343 3.98 -9.67 -3.57
C HIS A 343 4.88 -8.94 -2.56
N VAL A 344 4.29 -8.37 -1.51
CA VAL A 344 5.04 -7.70 -0.44
C VAL A 344 5.95 -8.72 0.24
N SER A 345 7.26 -8.44 0.29
CA SER A 345 8.24 -9.37 0.86
C SER A 345 8.37 -9.22 2.37
N ARG A 346 8.09 -8.03 2.90
CA ARG A 346 8.19 -7.71 4.33
C ARG A 346 6.94 -7.02 4.83
N ILE A 347 6.39 -7.51 5.95
CA ILE A 347 5.26 -6.86 6.62
C ILE A 347 5.67 -6.57 8.06
N ARG A 348 5.69 -5.30 8.44
CA ARG A 348 6.05 -4.84 9.77
C ARG A 348 4.80 -4.34 10.49
N VAL A 349 4.40 -5.05 11.54
CA VAL A 349 3.38 -4.58 12.48
C VAL A 349 4.08 -3.77 13.55
N VAL A 350 4.04 -2.45 13.38
CA VAL A 350 4.66 -1.48 14.26
C VAL A 350 3.61 -0.99 15.26
N VAL A 351 3.82 -1.27 16.54
CA VAL A 351 2.96 -0.81 17.63
C VAL A 351 3.64 0.35 18.33
N ALA A 352 2.95 1.49 18.40
CA ALA A 352 3.42 2.63 19.17
C ALA A 352 3.56 2.22 20.65
N LYS A 353 4.70 2.55 21.27
CA LYS A 353 4.95 2.24 22.69
C LYS A 353 3.84 2.73 23.60
N ASP A 354 3.32 3.93 23.37
CA ASP A 354 2.23 4.47 24.19
C ASP A 354 0.94 3.65 24.06
N CYS A 355 0.65 3.08 22.89
CA CYS A 355 -0.48 2.16 22.73
C CYS A 355 -0.26 0.87 23.50
N ALA A 356 0.94 0.28 23.38
CA ALA A 356 1.30 -0.94 24.09
C ALA A 356 1.28 -0.77 25.62
N ASP A 357 1.72 0.38 26.13
CA ASP A 357 1.85 0.66 27.56
C ASP A 357 0.53 1.11 28.21
N HIS A 358 -0.35 1.82 27.48
CA HIS A 358 -1.54 2.43 28.07
C HIS A 358 -2.88 1.82 27.61
N ILE A 359 -2.91 1.05 26.51
CA ILE A 359 -4.16 0.47 26.00
C ILE A 359 -4.13 -1.04 26.17
N GLN A 360 -4.99 -1.52 27.07
CA GLN A 360 -5.17 -2.96 27.28
C GLN A 360 -5.58 -3.66 25.98
N GLY A 361 -4.83 -4.71 25.62
CA GLY A 361 -5.04 -5.48 24.40
C GLY A 361 -4.33 -4.94 23.15
N CYS A 362 -3.67 -3.77 23.18
CA CYS A 362 -2.97 -3.25 21.99
C CYS A 362 -1.81 -4.16 21.56
N ARG A 363 -1.01 -4.63 22.53
CA ARG A 363 0.04 -5.65 22.31
C ARG A 363 -0.54 -6.96 21.78
N ASP A 364 -1.60 -7.44 22.43
CA ASP A 364 -2.26 -8.70 22.06
C ASP A 364 -2.80 -8.63 20.62
N HIS A 365 -3.45 -7.52 20.25
CA HIS A 365 -3.93 -7.30 18.88
C HIS A 365 -2.79 -7.32 17.86
N GLY A 366 -1.66 -6.65 18.15
CA GLY A 366 -0.49 -6.68 17.26
C GLY A 366 0.08 -8.08 17.08
N GLN A 367 0.09 -8.91 18.13
CA GLN A 367 0.55 -10.30 18.07
C GLN A 367 -0.42 -11.22 17.32
N GLU A 368 -1.72 -11.07 17.54
CA GLU A 368 -2.75 -11.78 16.78
C GLU A 368 -2.70 -11.42 15.29
N LEU A 369 -2.52 -10.14 14.99
CA LEU A 369 -2.39 -9.66 13.61
C LEU A 369 -1.18 -10.31 12.91
N ILE A 370 -0.07 -10.50 13.60
CA ILE A 370 1.09 -11.20 13.01
C ILE A 370 0.79 -12.66 12.75
N THR A 371 0.08 -13.32 13.66
CA THR A 371 -0.33 -14.72 13.47
C THR A 371 -1.22 -14.84 12.22
N PHE A 372 -2.17 -13.90 12.08
CA PHE A 372 -3.03 -13.80 10.91
C PHE A 372 -2.24 -13.54 9.61
N LEU A 373 -1.37 -12.53 9.61
CA LEU A 373 -0.59 -12.15 8.44
C LEU A 373 0.40 -13.25 8.04
N THR A 374 1.05 -13.91 9.00
CA THR A 374 1.94 -15.05 8.73
C THR A 374 1.19 -16.19 8.03
N LYS A 375 -0.06 -16.43 8.42
CA LYS A 375 -0.90 -17.47 7.80
C LYS A 375 -1.26 -17.15 6.35
N TYR A 376 -1.64 -15.90 6.05
CA TYR A 376 -2.23 -15.54 4.74
C TYR A 376 -1.27 -14.76 3.82
N PHE A 377 -0.11 -14.39 4.33
CA PHE A 377 1.05 -13.91 3.57
C PHE A 377 2.26 -14.81 3.85
N PRO A 378 2.15 -16.13 3.59
CA PRO A 378 3.19 -17.09 3.99
C PRO A 378 4.53 -16.91 3.26
N ARG A 379 4.56 -16.04 2.24
CA ARG A 379 5.77 -15.67 1.48
C ARG A 379 6.45 -14.42 2.04
N SER A 380 5.77 -13.67 2.90
CA SER A 380 6.27 -12.43 3.47
C SER A 380 6.93 -12.69 4.83
N SER A 381 8.03 -11.99 5.11
CA SER A 381 8.56 -11.91 6.47
C SER A 381 7.68 -10.97 7.29
N VAL A 382 6.89 -11.52 8.20
CA VAL A 382 6.02 -10.75 9.08
C VAL A 382 6.71 -10.52 10.43
N ARG A 383 6.83 -9.28 10.89
CA ARG A 383 7.53 -8.91 12.12
C ARG A 383 6.71 -8.03 13.05
N TYR A 384 6.86 -8.27 14.35
CA TYR A 384 6.36 -7.42 15.43
C TYR A 384 7.42 -6.41 15.83
N ILE A 385 7.06 -5.14 15.95
CA ILE A 385 7.97 -4.10 16.42
C ILE A 385 7.20 -3.21 17.40
N GLU A 386 7.62 -3.19 18.67
CA GLU A 386 7.22 -2.13 19.60
C GLU A 386 8.18 -0.98 19.44
N GLU A 387 7.69 0.13 18.90
CA GLU A 387 8.52 1.27 18.55
C GLU A 387 8.35 2.38 19.59
N ALA A 388 9.44 2.65 20.31
CA ALA A 388 9.52 3.69 21.31
C ALA A 388 9.91 5.05 20.70
N SER A 389 10.62 5.04 19.56
CA SER A 389 11.01 6.25 18.87
C SER A 389 9.97 6.62 17.82
N THR A 390 9.32 7.77 18.02
CA THR A 390 8.40 8.28 16.99
C THR A 390 9.12 8.50 15.65
N PHE A 391 10.39 8.90 15.68
CA PHE A 391 11.17 9.03 14.46
C PHE A 391 11.31 7.69 13.74
N ALA A 392 11.75 6.63 14.43
CA ALA A 392 11.89 5.32 13.79
C ALA A 392 10.55 4.79 13.27
N ALA A 393 9.44 5.02 13.99
CA ALA A 393 8.10 4.72 13.48
C ALA A 393 7.78 5.48 12.19
N TYR A 394 8.06 6.79 12.16
CA TYR A 394 7.84 7.64 10.99
C TYR A 394 8.68 7.24 9.79
N SER A 395 9.98 7.02 9.99
CA SER A 395 10.89 6.61 8.92
C SER A 395 10.42 5.30 8.32
N ARG A 396 9.99 4.33 9.15
CA ARG A 396 9.40 3.08 8.66
C ARG A 396 8.14 3.32 7.84
N MET A 397 7.19 4.09 8.36
CA MET A 397 5.94 4.40 7.65
C MET A 397 6.20 5.11 6.32
N MET A 398 7.22 5.96 6.27
CA MET A 398 7.56 6.75 5.09
C MET A 398 8.33 6.00 4.01
N LEU A 399 9.19 5.07 4.42
CA LEU A 399 9.96 4.19 3.53
C LEU A 399 9.16 2.98 3.08
N ALA A 400 8.01 2.71 3.69
CA ALA A 400 7.14 1.63 3.25
C ALA A 400 6.76 1.82 1.77
N ASP A 401 6.42 0.75 1.08
CA ASP A 401 5.76 0.79 -0.22
C ASP A 401 4.23 0.79 -0.04
N TYR A 402 3.79 0.14 1.05
CA TYR A 402 2.41 0.03 1.46
C TYR A 402 2.26 0.41 2.92
N LEU A 403 1.48 1.46 3.20
CA LEU A 403 1.21 1.89 4.56
C LEU A 403 -0.27 1.63 4.88
N VAL A 404 -0.56 0.83 5.90
CA VAL A 404 -1.92 0.59 6.39
C VAL A 404 -2.04 1.14 7.80
N CYS A 405 -2.96 2.08 7.99
CA CYS A 405 -3.05 2.82 9.23
C CYS A 405 -4.47 2.83 9.80
N PRO A 406 -4.69 2.24 10.98
CA PRO A 406 -5.95 2.34 11.68
C PRO A 406 -6.29 3.81 11.99
N PRO A 407 -7.54 4.11 12.39
CA PRO A 407 -7.96 5.48 12.56
C PRO A 407 -7.14 6.25 13.59
N GLY A 408 -6.57 7.37 13.13
CA GLY A 408 -5.76 8.28 13.93
C GLY A 408 -5.02 9.27 13.03
N ILE A 409 -4.66 10.43 13.59
CA ILE A 409 -3.93 11.46 12.83
C ILE A 409 -2.45 11.11 12.63
N SER A 410 -1.94 10.12 13.37
CA SER A 410 -0.52 9.85 13.45
C SER A 410 0.13 9.36 12.16
N CYS A 411 -0.66 8.67 11.35
CA CYS A 411 -0.22 8.15 10.06
C CYS A 411 -0.43 9.13 8.91
N PHE A 412 -1.14 10.23 9.15
CA PHE A 412 -1.61 11.08 8.07
C PHE A 412 -0.45 11.79 7.37
N ILE A 413 0.47 12.38 8.15
CA ILE A 413 1.68 13.01 7.61
C ILE A 413 2.56 11.99 6.89
N PRO A 414 2.96 10.84 7.50
CA PRO A 414 3.69 9.81 6.77
C PRO A 414 3.01 9.44 5.46
N SER A 415 1.69 9.26 5.44
CA SER A 415 0.95 8.88 4.23
C SER A 415 1.03 9.92 3.11
N LEU A 416 0.84 11.21 3.44
CA LEU A 416 0.95 12.28 2.45
C LEU A 416 2.39 12.50 1.96
N VAL A 417 3.34 12.34 2.86
CA VAL A 417 4.75 12.59 2.59
C VAL A 417 5.37 11.42 1.83
N SER A 418 4.95 10.21 2.17
CA SER A 418 5.62 9.01 1.71
C SER A 418 5.62 8.94 0.19
N GLY A 419 6.75 8.51 -0.35
CA GLY A 419 6.82 8.06 -1.74
C GLY A 419 6.10 6.73 -1.97
N VAL A 420 5.41 6.19 -0.95
CA VAL A 420 4.71 4.90 -0.98
C VAL A 420 3.88 4.80 -2.25
N ALA A 421 3.86 3.61 -2.82
CA ALA A 421 2.94 3.27 -3.88
C ALA A 421 1.47 3.42 -3.41
N LYS A 422 1.18 3.15 -2.12
CA LYS A 422 -0.18 3.22 -1.57
C LYS A 422 -0.19 3.36 -0.05
N SER A 423 -0.81 4.43 0.46
CA SER A 423 -1.28 4.54 1.84
C SER A 423 -2.77 4.24 1.92
N VAL A 424 -3.17 3.50 2.94
CA VAL A 424 -4.57 3.23 3.27
C VAL A 424 -4.80 3.76 4.67
N LEU A 425 -5.55 4.84 4.73
CA LEU A 425 -5.88 5.53 5.95
C LEU A 425 -7.32 5.23 6.33
N PHE A 426 -7.50 4.66 7.51
CA PHE A 426 -8.82 4.56 8.12
C PHE A 426 -9.13 5.86 8.82
N GLY A 427 -10.33 6.38 8.61
CA GLY A 427 -10.67 7.63 9.24
C GLY A 427 -11.87 8.27 8.59
N ASP A 428 -12.71 8.81 9.43
CA ASP A 428 -13.73 9.74 8.99
C ASP A 428 -13.03 11.00 8.48
N SER A 429 -13.38 11.48 7.28
CA SER A 429 -12.91 12.78 6.77
C SER A 429 -13.15 13.92 7.77
N ARG A 430 -14.12 13.78 8.68
CA ARG A 430 -14.39 14.71 9.78
C ARG A 430 -13.31 14.70 10.87
N ILE A 431 -12.54 13.63 11.03
CA ILE A 431 -11.37 13.57 11.95
C ILE A 431 -10.24 14.45 11.41
N VAL A 432 -10.19 14.64 10.09
CA VAL A 432 -9.18 15.47 9.42
C VAL A 432 -9.92 16.53 8.59
N PRO A 433 -10.52 17.58 9.20
CA PRO A 433 -11.42 18.51 8.48
C PRO A 433 -10.80 19.18 7.25
N TRP A 434 -9.49 19.42 7.31
CA TRP A 434 -8.68 20.04 6.25
C TRP A 434 -8.33 19.09 5.11
N LEU A 435 -8.62 17.80 5.24
CA LEU A 435 -8.43 16.81 4.18
C LEU A 435 -9.16 17.20 2.90
N SER A 436 -10.32 17.83 3.06
CA SER A 436 -11.13 18.38 1.98
C SER A 436 -10.48 19.58 1.25
N GLU A 437 -9.44 20.17 1.83
CA GLU A 437 -8.69 21.29 1.24
C GLU A 437 -7.51 20.81 0.37
N LEU A 438 -7.14 19.52 0.46
CA LEU A 438 -6.12 18.92 -0.40
C LEU A 438 -6.68 18.64 -1.79
N GLY A 439 -5.90 18.93 -2.82
CA GLY A 439 -6.25 18.56 -4.19
C GLY A 439 -6.20 17.04 -4.38
N GLU A 440 -6.86 16.57 -5.43
CA GLU A 440 -6.80 15.15 -5.81
C GLU A 440 -5.36 14.68 -6.05
N ALA A 441 -4.44 15.58 -6.44
CA ALA A 441 -3.03 15.29 -6.68
C ALA A 441 -2.27 14.88 -5.41
N GLU A 442 -2.53 15.56 -4.30
CA GLU A 442 -1.92 15.31 -3.01
C GLU A 442 -2.47 14.04 -2.34
N LEU A 443 -3.70 13.66 -2.68
CA LEU A 443 -4.39 12.49 -2.12
C LEU A 443 -4.28 11.23 -2.98
N ARG A 444 -3.59 11.24 -4.11
CA ARG A 444 -3.58 10.11 -5.06
C ARG A 444 -3.12 8.79 -4.45
N ASN A 445 -2.15 8.86 -3.54
CA ASN A 445 -1.60 7.69 -2.88
C ASN A 445 -2.38 7.32 -1.61
N VAL A 446 -3.34 8.14 -1.18
CA VAL A 446 -4.11 7.93 0.04
C VAL A 446 -5.49 7.40 -0.30
N THR A 447 -5.76 6.16 0.10
CA THR A 447 -7.12 5.60 0.10
C THR A 447 -7.72 5.82 1.48
N LEU A 448 -8.76 6.65 1.55
CA LEU A 448 -9.53 6.87 2.78
C LEU A 448 -10.66 5.85 2.85
N LEU A 449 -10.74 5.12 3.96
CA LEU A 449 -11.81 4.15 4.21
C LEU A 449 -12.72 4.68 5.32
N ASP A 450 -14.02 4.81 5.02
CA ASP A 450 -15.02 5.35 5.95
C ASP A 450 -15.26 4.35 7.10
N MET A 451 -15.16 4.85 8.33
CA MET A 451 -15.41 4.08 9.56
C MET A 451 -16.89 3.69 9.74
N GLN A 452 -17.83 4.32 9.02
CA GLN A 452 -19.23 3.89 9.02
C GLN A 452 -19.42 2.63 8.16
N GLU A 453 -18.60 2.46 7.13
CA GLU A 453 -18.64 1.32 6.22
C GLU A 453 -17.78 0.17 6.73
N THR A 454 -16.63 0.49 7.34
CA THR A 454 -15.75 -0.47 7.99
C THR A 454 -16.03 -0.49 9.49
N PRO A 455 -16.59 -1.58 10.06
CA PRO A 455 -16.79 -1.63 11.50
C PRO A 455 -15.43 -1.53 12.17
N VAL A 456 -15.27 -0.55 13.05
CA VAL A 456 -14.11 -0.37 13.91
C VAL A 456 -14.58 -0.59 15.34
N ASN A 457 -13.92 -1.47 16.09
CA ASN A 457 -14.15 -1.55 17.53
C ASN A 457 -12.89 -1.17 18.30
N SER A 458 -13.13 -0.68 19.50
CA SER A 458 -12.08 -0.51 20.49
C SER A 458 -11.48 -1.87 20.86
N VAL A 459 -10.16 -1.95 20.85
CA VAL A 459 -9.39 -3.17 21.12
C VAL A 459 -9.73 -3.77 22.48
N ASP A 460 -9.97 -2.93 23.50
CA ASP A 460 -10.31 -3.33 24.88
C ASP A 460 -11.65 -4.07 25.02
N LYS A 461 -12.56 -3.92 24.04
CA LYS A 461 -13.94 -4.45 24.07
C LYS A 461 -14.19 -5.50 22.98
N MET A 462 -13.16 -5.86 22.22
CA MET A 462 -13.31 -6.69 21.03
C MET A 462 -13.39 -8.17 21.39
N ASN A 463 -14.36 -8.88 20.80
CA ASN A 463 -14.25 -10.33 20.62
C ASN A 463 -13.53 -10.56 19.29
N PHE A 464 -12.23 -10.85 19.37
CA PHE A 464 -11.33 -10.91 18.22
C PHE A 464 -11.82 -11.87 17.12
N ASP A 465 -12.23 -13.09 17.49
CA ASP A 465 -12.72 -14.10 16.54
C ASP A 465 -13.93 -13.64 15.72
N LYS A 466 -14.87 -12.92 16.34
CA LYS A 466 -16.10 -12.47 15.68
C LYS A 466 -15.91 -11.20 14.87
N PHE A 467 -15.08 -10.28 15.34
CA PHE A 467 -14.91 -8.99 14.69
C PHE A 467 -13.98 -9.08 13.49
N LEU A 468 -12.83 -9.72 13.66
CA LEU A 468 -11.81 -9.75 12.63
C LEU A 468 -12.27 -10.49 11.38
N ASN A 469 -13.16 -11.47 11.55
CA ASN A 469 -13.71 -12.28 10.45
C ASN A 469 -15.00 -11.69 9.85
N LYS A 470 -15.48 -10.54 10.33
CA LYS A 470 -16.71 -9.93 9.82
C LYS A 470 -16.45 -9.22 8.49
N PHE A 471 -16.84 -9.86 7.40
CA PHE A 471 -16.88 -9.24 6.08
C PHE A 471 -18.19 -8.44 5.91
N PRO A 472 -18.15 -7.12 5.66
CA PRO A 472 -19.36 -6.34 5.46
C PRO A 472 -20.11 -6.83 4.21
N GLY A 473 -21.39 -7.17 4.37
CA GLY A 473 -22.20 -7.72 3.27
C GLY A 473 -22.45 -6.79 2.09
N ARG A 474 -22.10 -5.50 2.20
CA ARG A 474 -22.14 -4.52 1.10
C ARG A 474 -20.92 -4.60 0.17
N ASP A 475 -19.80 -5.14 0.64
CA ASP A 475 -18.54 -5.21 -0.12
C ASP A 475 -18.32 -6.54 -0.84
N LYS A 476 -19.40 -7.20 -1.28
CA LYS A 476 -19.30 -8.43 -2.08
C LYS A 476 -18.41 -8.27 -3.32
N LYS A 477 -18.29 -7.04 -3.84
CA LYS A 477 -17.40 -6.66 -4.94
C LYS A 477 -15.92 -7.02 -4.64
N GLN A 478 -15.50 -7.02 -3.38
CA GLN A 478 -14.11 -7.26 -2.98
C GLN A 478 -13.76 -8.76 -2.81
N CYS A 479 -14.74 -9.66 -2.81
CA CYS A 479 -14.50 -11.09 -2.64
C CYS A 479 -13.53 -11.66 -3.69
N ARG A 480 -13.50 -11.11 -4.91
CA ARG A 480 -12.58 -11.53 -5.98
C ARG A 480 -11.10 -11.41 -5.63
N PHE A 481 -10.71 -10.57 -4.67
CA PHE A 481 -9.32 -10.45 -4.21
C PHE A 481 -9.00 -11.38 -3.03
N LEU A 482 -10.01 -12.06 -2.49
CA LEU A 482 -9.92 -12.96 -1.34
C LEU A 482 -10.09 -14.42 -1.75
N ARG A 483 -10.96 -14.69 -2.74
CA ARG A 483 -11.26 -16.05 -3.18
C ARG A 483 -10.02 -16.76 -3.70
N GLY A 484 -9.90 -18.04 -3.37
CA GLY A 484 -8.75 -18.88 -3.73
C GLY A 484 -7.51 -18.65 -2.85
N ARG A 485 -7.53 -17.66 -1.93
CA ARG A 485 -6.40 -17.34 -1.04
C ARG A 485 -6.62 -17.75 0.42
N VAL A 486 -7.84 -17.64 0.94
CA VAL A 486 -8.13 -17.73 2.38
C VAL A 486 -9.05 -18.89 2.77
N GLY A 487 -8.95 -19.97 2.02
CA GLY A 487 -9.74 -21.18 2.20
C GLY A 487 -8.90 -22.44 2.41
N THR A 488 -9.59 -23.56 2.45
CA THR A 488 -9.01 -24.90 2.52
C THR A 488 -9.73 -25.86 1.57
N TRP A 489 -9.10 -26.99 1.28
CA TRP A 489 -9.73 -28.07 0.54
C TRP A 489 -10.48 -29.00 1.48
N GLU A 490 -11.77 -29.15 1.22
CA GLU A 490 -12.64 -30.10 1.92
C GLU A 490 -13.09 -31.19 0.95
N GLN A 491 -13.13 -32.43 1.41
CA GLN A 491 -13.74 -33.51 0.64
C GLN A 491 -15.28 -33.42 0.75
N ASP A 492 -15.96 -33.26 -0.38
CA ASP A 492 -17.42 -33.17 -0.47
C ASP A 492 -17.96 -34.20 -1.47
N ILE A 493 -18.09 -35.44 -1.01
CA ILE A 493 -18.66 -36.56 -1.80
C ILE A 493 -20.12 -36.27 -2.20
N GLU A 494 -20.87 -35.60 -1.33
CA GLU A 494 -22.29 -35.32 -1.55
C GLU A 494 -22.50 -34.38 -2.72
N SER A 495 -21.65 -33.38 -2.89
CA SER A 495 -21.71 -32.44 -4.02
C SER A 495 -20.85 -32.86 -5.21
N ALA A 496 -20.02 -33.91 -5.10
CA ALA A 496 -19.08 -34.31 -6.14
C ALA A 496 -19.74 -34.57 -7.51
N TYR A 497 -21.02 -35.00 -7.53
CA TYR A 497 -21.80 -35.20 -8.76
C TYR A 497 -22.00 -33.90 -9.56
N LEU A 498 -22.00 -32.74 -8.90
CA LEU A 498 -22.13 -31.43 -9.55
C LEU A 498 -20.86 -31.00 -10.28
N PHE A 499 -19.71 -31.59 -9.92
CA PHE A 499 -18.42 -31.29 -10.52
C PHE A 499 -18.08 -32.24 -11.67
N GLN A 500 -18.84 -33.32 -11.85
CA GLN A 500 -18.58 -34.29 -12.91
C GLN A 500 -19.03 -33.78 -14.28
N TYR A 501 -18.22 -34.08 -15.29
CA TYR A 501 -18.59 -33.79 -16.67
C TYR A 501 -19.65 -34.77 -17.18
N LYS A 502 -20.52 -34.29 -18.08
CA LYS A 502 -21.50 -35.16 -18.77
C LYS A 502 -20.84 -36.27 -19.59
N THR A 503 -19.63 -36.01 -20.06
CA THR A 503 -18.79 -36.94 -20.84
C THR A 503 -17.34 -36.70 -20.45
N PRO A 504 -16.53 -37.74 -20.24
CA PRO A 504 -15.10 -37.57 -20.01
C PRO A 504 -14.42 -36.83 -21.17
N ILE A 505 -13.30 -36.17 -20.88
CA ILE A 505 -12.40 -35.64 -21.91
C ILE A 505 -11.59 -36.83 -22.45
N ARG A 506 -11.58 -37.00 -23.78
CA ARG A 506 -10.68 -37.96 -24.43
C ARG A 506 -9.36 -37.28 -24.78
N HIS A 507 -8.55 -37.09 -23.75
CA HIS A 507 -7.21 -36.51 -23.77
C HIS A 507 -6.48 -37.08 -22.55
N TYR A 508 -5.14 -37.03 -22.50
CA TYR A 508 -4.41 -37.66 -21.39
C TYR A 508 -4.83 -37.13 -20.01
N VAL A 509 -5.20 -35.85 -19.91
CA VAL A 509 -5.77 -35.24 -18.69
C VAL A 509 -7.14 -35.78 -18.29
N GLY A 510 -7.89 -36.42 -19.19
CA GLY A 510 -9.21 -37.02 -18.91
C GLY A 510 -9.21 -38.55 -18.85
N GLU A 511 -8.08 -39.21 -19.17
CA GLU A 511 -7.96 -40.68 -19.24
C GLU A 511 -8.33 -41.36 -17.93
N ALA A 512 -7.93 -40.79 -16.80
CA ALA A 512 -8.25 -41.41 -15.52
C ALA A 512 -9.76 -41.39 -15.22
N ASN A 513 -10.51 -40.40 -15.73
CA ASN A 513 -11.98 -40.41 -15.65
C ASN A 513 -12.63 -41.40 -16.63
N VAL A 514 -12.02 -41.62 -17.80
CA VAL A 514 -12.47 -42.66 -18.76
C VAL A 514 -12.31 -44.07 -18.16
N ARG A 515 -11.24 -44.29 -17.42
CA ARG A 515 -10.86 -45.60 -16.85
C ARG A 515 -11.44 -45.86 -15.47
N PHE A 516 -11.93 -44.82 -14.79
CA PHE A 516 -12.49 -44.94 -13.46
C PHE A 516 -13.77 -45.79 -13.49
N VAL A 517 -13.80 -46.83 -12.65
CA VAL A 517 -14.97 -47.67 -12.45
C VAL A 517 -15.58 -47.30 -11.10
N PRO A 518 -16.72 -46.60 -11.07
CA PRO A 518 -17.33 -46.19 -9.80
C PRO A 518 -17.78 -47.42 -9.00
N THR A 519 -17.64 -47.35 -7.68
CA THR A 519 -18.23 -48.29 -6.71
C THR A 519 -19.21 -47.57 -5.81
N ASP A 520 -19.96 -48.32 -5.00
CA ASP A 520 -20.90 -47.72 -4.03
C ASP A 520 -20.15 -46.87 -2.97
N GLU A 521 -18.94 -47.27 -2.59
CA GLU A 521 -18.09 -46.56 -1.63
C GLU A 521 -17.31 -45.40 -2.25
N THR A 522 -16.89 -45.53 -3.50
CA THR A 522 -16.15 -44.53 -4.25
C THR A 522 -16.86 -44.24 -5.56
N PRO A 523 -17.96 -43.46 -5.55
CA PRO A 523 -18.72 -43.16 -6.75
C PRO A 523 -17.99 -42.19 -7.70
N TYR A 524 -16.94 -41.51 -7.23
CA TYR A 524 -16.15 -40.55 -7.98
C TYR A 524 -14.66 -40.72 -7.68
N ARG A 525 -13.81 -40.25 -8.60
CA ARG A 525 -12.36 -40.15 -8.40
C ARG A 525 -12.04 -39.24 -7.23
N LEU A 526 -11.12 -39.62 -6.36
CA LEU A 526 -10.86 -38.91 -5.11
C LEU A 526 -10.49 -37.43 -5.33
N PRO A 527 -9.55 -37.05 -6.24
CA PRO A 527 -9.23 -35.66 -6.54
C PRO A 527 -10.40 -34.81 -7.05
N SER A 528 -11.41 -35.45 -7.67
CA SER A 528 -12.61 -34.77 -8.17
C SER A 528 -13.69 -34.54 -7.11
N THR A 529 -13.48 -35.07 -5.89
CA THR A 529 -14.40 -34.93 -4.75
C THR A 529 -14.06 -33.74 -3.85
N TYR A 530 -12.89 -33.13 -4.03
CA TYR A 530 -12.47 -31.98 -3.24
C TYR A 530 -13.08 -30.69 -3.77
N ARG A 531 -13.55 -29.87 -2.83
CA ARG A 531 -14.01 -28.51 -3.06
C ARG A 531 -13.17 -27.51 -2.29
N TRP A 532 -13.04 -26.31 -2.84
CA TRP A 532 -12.44 -25.20 -2.11
C TRP A 532 -13.50 -24.50 -1.27
N GLN A 533 -13.26 -24.38 0.03
CA GLN A 533 -14.14 -23.72 0.98
C GLN A 533 -13.46 -22.46 1.53
N GLU A 534 -14.15 -21.32 1.43
CA GLU A 534 -13.67 -20.07 2.04
C GLU A 534 -14.03 -20.05 3.52
N ASP A 535 -13.11 -20.50 4.37
CA ASP A 535 -13.37 -20.66 5.81
C ASP A 535 -13.49 -19.32 6.54
N LEU A 536 -12.76 -18.31 6.07
CA LEU A 536 -12.67 -17.03 6.77
C LEU A 536 -13.85 -16.10 6.45
N PHE A 537 -14.35 -16.13 5.22
CA PHE A 537 -15.37 -15.21 4.74
C PHE A 537 -16.46 -15.98 3.99
N GLU A 538 -17.45 -16.49 4.72
CA GLU A 538 -18.55 -17.29 4.16
C GLU A 538 -19.29 -16.60 2.99
N LEU A 539 -19.37 -15.26 3.02
CA LEU A 539 -19.98 -14.45 1.95
C LEU A 539 -19.21 -14.51 0.64
N CYS A 540 -17.92 -14.85 0.69
CA CYS A 540 -17.03 -14.96 -0.44
C CYS A 540 -16.91 -16.40 -0.96
N ASN A 541 -17.66 -17.37 -0.44
CA ASN A 541 -17.65 -18.74 -0.95
C ASN A 541 -17.72 -18.82 -2.49
N ILE A 542 -16.89 -19.69 -3.07
CA ILE A 542 -16.83 -19.92 -4.51
C ILE A 542 -18.10 -20.63 -4.95
N ARG A 543 -18.83 -20.01 -5.88
CA ARG A 543 -20.00 -20.63 -6.53
C ARG A 543 -19.56 -21.46 -7.73
N THR A 544 -20.20 -22.60 -7.94
CA THR A 544 -19.96 -23.38 -9.16
C THR A 544 -20.45 -22.65 -10.40
N LEU A 545 -19.66 -22.72 -11.46
CA LEU A 545 -20.05 -22.30 -12.79
C LEU A 545 -21.15 -23.23 -13.32
N ASN A 546 -22.14 -22.65 -13.98
CA ASN A 546 -22.98 -23.36 -14.94
C ASN A 546 -23.14 -22.49 -16.18
N ARG A 547 -23.53 -23.11 -17.30
CA ARG A 547 -23.64 -22.41 -18.59
C ARG A 547 -24.56 -21.20 -18.53
N ASP A 548 -25.78 -21.36 -18.04
CA ASP A 548 -26.80 -20.29 -18.08
C ASP A 548 -26.38 -19.07 -17.25
N ARG A 549 -25.75 -19.28 -16.09
CA ARG A 549 -25.21 -18.19 -15.27
C ARG A 549 -23.98 -17.55 -15.91
N MET A 550 -23.12 -18.34 -16.54
CA MET A 550 -21.97 -17.80 -17.26
C MET A 550 -22.42 -16.92 -18.43
N CYS A 551 -23.39 -17.38 -19.22
CA CYS A 551 -24.02 -16.61 -20.29
C CYS A 551 -24.58 -15.28 -19.78
N LYS A 552 -25.28 -15.30 -18.64
CA LYS A 552 -25.76 -14.08 -18.01
C LYS A 552 -24.61 -13.14 -17.63
N VAL A 553 -23.56 -13.65 -17.00
CA VAL A 553 -22.40 -12.83 -16.59
C VAL A 553 -21.68 -12.24 -17.81
N MET A 554 -21.48 -13.01 -18.87
CA MET A 554 -20.88 -12.52 -20.12
C MET A 554 -21.73 -11.42 -20.75
N LYS A 555 -23.05 -11.60 -20.81
CA LYS A 555 -24.01 -10.58 -21.26
C LYS A 555 -23.98 -9.32 -20.40
N ASP A 556 -24.02 -9.47 -19.07
CA ASP A 556 -24.03 -8.36 -18.11
C ASP A 556 -22.72 -7.55 -18.19
N LEU A 557 -21.59 -8.18 -18.55
CA LEU A 557 -20.30 -7.51 -18.81
C LEU A 557 -20.14 -7.00 -20.25
N GLY A 558 -21.08 -7.28 -21.16
CA GLY A 558 -20.95 -6.95 -22.58
C GLY A 558 -19.87 -7.73 -23.33
N MET A 559 -19.44 -8.88 -22.81
CA MET A 559 -18.37 -9.70 -23.37
C MET A 559 -18.93 -10.73 -24.36
N SER A 560 -18.36 -10.78 -25.57
CA SER A 560 -18.78 -11.71 -26.62
C SER A 560 -17.74 -12.79 -26.95
N ARG A 561 -16.56 -12.73 -26.32
CA ARG A 561 -15.51 -13.74 -26.44
C ARG A 561 -14.78 -13.99 -25.13
N ILE A 562 -14.43 -15.25 -24.88
CA ILE A 562 -13.39 -15.65 -23.93
C ILE A 562 -12.20 -16.14 -24.75
N PHE A 563 -11.03 -15.57 -24.52
CA PHE A 563 -9.79 -15.98 -25.18
C PHE A 563 -8.81 -16.48 -24.13
N PHE A 564 -8.48 -17.77 -24.13
CA PHE A 564 -7.38 -18.33 -23.35
C PHE A 564 -6.09 -18.29 -24.15
N LEU A 565 -5.05 -17.67 -23.60
CA LEU A 565 -3.69 -17.66 -24.12
C LEU A 565 -2.72 -18.14 -23.04
N GLY A 566 -1.89 -19.13 -23.36
CA GLY A 566 -0.83 -19.53 -22.45
C GLY A 566 -0.30 -20.92 -22.72
N ASP A 567 0.31 -21.51 -21.71
CA ASP A 567 0.93 -22.84 -21.82
C ASP A 567 -0.09 -24.00 -21.87
N SER A 568 0.40 -25.22 -21.69
CA SER A 568 -0.44 -26.41 -21.56
C SER A 568 -1.39 -26.41 -20.35
N LEU A 569 -1.11 -25.65 -19.28
CA LEU A 569 -2.06 -25.42 -18.18
C LEU A 569 -3.15 -24.41 -18.59
N GLY A 570 -2.84 -23.45 -19.46
CA GLY A 570 -3.77 -22.65 -20.27
C GLY A 570 -4.81 -23.50 -20.97
N LEU A 571 -4.33 -24.45 -21.76
CA LEU A 571 -5.16 -25.43 -22.44
C LEU A 571 -5.98 -26.27 -21.46
N ASN A 572 -5.38 -26.75 -20.37
CA ASN A 572 -6.05 -27.55 -19.34
C ASN A 572 -7.24 -26.80 -18.71
N MET A 573 -7.09 -25.50 -18.43
CA MET A 573 -8.17 -24.63 -17.96
C MET A 573 -9.26 -24.42 -19.01
N GLY A 574 -8.90 -24.18 -20.27
CA GLY A 574 -9.87 -24.02 -21.37
C GLY A 574 -10.70 -25.29 -21.60
N GLN A 575 -10.08 -26.46 -21.52
CA GLN A 575 -10.76 -27.76 -21.61
C GLN A 575 -11.74 -27.99 -20.45
N SER A 576 -11.34 -27.63 -19.22
CA SER A 576 -12.20 -27.64 -18.04
C SER A 576 -13.43 -26.73 -18.25
N PHE A 577 -13.22 -25.48 -18.68
CA PHE A 577 -14.28 -24.53 -18.97
C PHE A 577 -15.31 -25.08 -19.98
N TRP A 578 -14.83 -25.66 -21.08
CA TRP A 578 -15.70 -26.26 -22.10
C TRP A 578 -16.60 -27.37 -21.54
N LYS A 579 -16.05 -28.24 -20.69
CA LYS A 579 -16.83 -29.32 -20.07
C LYS A 579 -17.78 -28.85 -18.97
N LEU A 580 -17.38 -27.88 -18.16
CA LEU A 580 -18.23 -27.29 -17.10
C LEU A 580 -19.41 -26.50 -17.66
N THR A 581 -19.31 -25.98 -18.88
CA THR A 581 -20.46 -25.40 -19.62
C THR A 581 -21.40 -26.49 -20.19
N GLY A 582 -21.12 -27.76 -19.95
CA GLY A 582 -22.03 -28.88 -20.19
C GLY A 582 -22.00 -29.44 -21.61
N HIS A 583 -20.95 -29.15 -22.38
CA HIS A 583 -20.69 -29.69 -23.71
C HIS A 583 -20.22 -31.15 -23.64
N LYS A 584 -20.62 -31.95 -24.64
CA LYS A 584 -20.37 -33.40 -24.68
C LYS A 584 -19.18 -33.78 -25.58
N ASP A 585 -18.91 -32.96 -26.58
CA ASP A 585 -17.78 -33.12 -27.49
C ASP A 585 -16.45 -32.80 -26.80
N ASN A 586 -15.35 -33.30 -27.36
CA ASN A 586 -14.02 -32.92 -26.92
C ASN A 586 -13.65 -31.61 -27.64
N PRO A 587 -13.14 -30.60 -26.91
CA PRO A 587 -12.80 -29.32 -27.52
C PRO A 587 -11.64 -29.49 -28.52
N THR A 588 -10.62 -30.27 -28.12
CA THR A 588 -9.52 -30.69 -28.99
C THR A 588 -9.91 -31.93 -29.79
N GLU A 589 -9.70 -31.89 -31.11
CA GLU A 589 -9.96 -33.04 -31.98
C GLU A 589 -8.99 -34.18 -31.66
N LEU A 590 -9.52 -35.41 -31.62
CA LEU A 590 -8.72 -36.59 -31.31
C LEU A 590 -7.67 -36.82 -32.40
N GLY A 591 -6.40 -36.85 -32.00
CA GLY A 591 -5.27 -37.01 -32.91
C GLY A 591 -4.81 -35.72 -33.57
N SER A 592 -5.43 -34.58 -33.28
CA SER A 592 -4.90 -33.26 -33.66
C SER A 592 -3.59 -33.00 -32.93
N LEU A 593 -2.58 -32.56 -33.68
CA LEU A 593 -1.32 -32.10 -33.12
C LEU A 593 -1.42 -30.63 -32.69
N ASP A 594 -2.21 -29.83 -33.42
CA ASP A 594 -2.60 -28.48 -33.04
C ASP A 594 -3.52 -28.52 -31.81
N PRO A 595 -3.08 -27.97 -30.66
CA PRO A 595 -3.90 -27.90 -29.46
C PRO A 595 -4.92 -26.75 -29.50
N ASN A 596 -4.84 -25.84 -30.47
CA ASN A 596 -5.66 -24.64 -30.55
C ASN A 596 -7.07 -24.97 -31.05
N TRP A 597 -8.06 -24.23 -30.57
CA TRP A 597 -9.44 -24.42 -31.00
C TRP A 597 -10.31 -23.20 -30.76
N GLU A 598 -11.38 -23.10 -31.54
CA GLU A 598 -12.43 -22.10 -31.40
C GLU A 598 -13.81 -22.77 -31.40
N ARG A 599 -14.66 -22.41 -30.43
CA ARG A 599 -16.01 -22.99 -30.28
C ARG A 599 -16.99 -21.95 -29.75
N MET A 600 -18.23 -21.99 -30.25
CA MET A 600 -19.32 -21.15 -29.76
C MET A 600 -20.01 -21.81 -28.56
N VAL A 601 -20.23 -21.05 -27.49
CA VAL A 601 -21.12 -21.45 -26.40
C VAL A 601 -22.52 -20.92 -26.70
N GLN A 602 -23.45 -21.84 -26.92
CA GLN A 602 -24.87 -21.51 -27.12
C GLN A 602 -25.55 -21.24 -25.78
N CYS A 603 -25.97 -20.00 -25.57
CA CYS A 603 -26.58 -19.53 -24.34
C CYS A 603 -28.09 -19.71 -24.34
N ASN A 604 -28.74 -19.51 -25.48
CA ASN A 604 -30.13 -19.81 -25.68
C ASN A 604 -30.31 -20.57 -27.00
N PRO A 605 -30.88 -21.80 -27.00
CA PRO A 605 -31.07 -22.57 -28.22
C PRO A 605 -31.98 -21.88 -29.25
N ASP A 606 -32.83 -20.94 -28.81
CA ASP A 606 -33.77 -20.22 -29.67
C ASP A 606 -33.25 -18.83 -30.11
N ASN A 607 -32.17 -18.32 -29.52
CA ASN A 607 -31.63 -16.99 -29.79
C ASN A 607 -30.12 -16.92 -29.56
N ASN A 608 -29.38 -16.55 -30.60
CA ASN A 608 -27.91 -16.47 -30.55
C ASN A 608 -27.39 -15.11 -30.07
N GLU A 609 -28.25 -14.15 -29.69
CA GLU A 609 -27.84 -12.82 -29.24
C GLU A 609 -26.91 -12.83 -28.01
N ASP A 610 -27.03 -13.87 -27.16
CA ASP A 610 -26.25 -14.00 -25.93
C ASP A 610 -25.10 -15.02 -26.07
N ASP A 611 -24.92 -15.60 -27.25
CA ASP A 611 -23.85 -16.57 -27.51
C ASP A 611 -22.48 -15.89 -27.49
N PHE A 612 -21.46 -16.59 -27.00
CA PHE A 612 -20.10 -16.08 -27.00
C PHE A 612 -19.10 -17.10 -27.54
N LEU A 613 -18.03 -16.59 -28.14
CA LEU A 613 -16.94 -17.38 -28.68
C LEU A 613 -15.95 -17.77 -27.58
N VAL A 614 -15.44 -18.99 -27.63
CA VAL A 614 -14.31 -19.44 -26.81
C VAL A 614 -13.15 -19.77 -27.75
N THR A 615 -12.04 -19.06 -27.59
CA THR A 615 -10.80 -19.29 -28.33
C THR A 615 -9.73 -19.76 -27.35
N VAL A 616 -8.98 -20.80 -27.71
CA VAL A 616 -7.80 -21.26 -26.96
C VAL A 616 -6.61 -21.29 -27.91
N VAL A 617 -5.57 -20.54 -27.56
CA VAL A 617 -4.28 -20.56 -28.27
C VAL A 617 -3.18 -20.89 -27.28
N ARG A 618 -2.37 -21.89 -27.61
CA ARG A 618 -1.20 -22.27 -26.83
C ARG A 618 -0.02 -21.36 -27.19
N THR A 619 0.51 -20.64 -26.23
CA THR A 619 1.76 -19.89 -26.36
C THR A 619 2.51 -19.99 -25.03
N ASP A 620 3.39 -20.98 -24.94
CA ASP A 620 4.09 -21.40 -23.72
C ASP A 620 4.93 -20.30 -23.08
N GLN A 621 5.37 -19.29 -23.84
CA GLN A 621 6.16 -18.15 -23.35
C GLN A 621 5.47 -16.80 -23.57
N ILE A 622 4.20 -16.75 -23.98
CA ILE A 622 3.44 -15.53 -24.38
C ILE A 622 4.12 -14.63 -25.44
N ILE A 623 5.25 -15.08 -26.00
CA ILE A 623 5.98 -14.41 -27.08
C ILE A 623 5.22 -14.59 -28.40
N GLU A 624 5.19 -13.55 -29.22
CA GLU A 624 4.70 -13.66 -30.59
C GLU A 624 5.74 -14.38 -31.45
N ASN A 625 5.30 -15.39 -32.19
CA ASN A 625 6.13 -16.01 -33.21
C ASN A 625 5.31 -16.23 -34.47
N ASP A 626 5.73 -15.62 -35.57
CA ASP A 626 5.07 -15.75 -36.87
C ASP A 626 5.49 -17.02 -37.61
N GLU A 627 6.54 -17.71 -37.15
CA GLU A 627 6.94 -18.99 -37.72
C GLU A 627 5.93 -20.09 -37.33
N PRO A 628 5.45 -20.89 -38.28
CA PRO A 628 4.53 -21.98 -37.98
C PRO A 628 5.20 -23.01 -37.08
N VAL A 629 4.45 -23.59 -36.15
CA VAL A 629 4.88 -24.78 -35.41
C VAL A 629 4.87 -25.95 -36.39
N ASP A 630 6.03 -26.58 -36.63
CA ASP A 630 6.07 -27.85 -37.38
C ASP A 630 5.71 -29.00 -36.43
N GLU A 631 4.41 -29.27 -36.40
CA GLU A 631 3.77 -30.28 -35.57
C GLU A 631 4.23 -31.71 -35.92
N GLU A 632 4.45 -31.99 -37.21
CA GLU A 632 4.84 -33.33 -37.67
C GLU A 632 6.24 -33.70 -37.18
N GLN A 633 7.14 -32.72 -37.18
CA GLN A 633 8.54 -32.91 -36.77
C GLN A 633 8.75 -32.58 -35.28
N LYS A 634 7.69 -32.16 -34.57
CA LYS A 634 7.73 -31.67 -33.18
C LYS A 634 8.75 -30.55 -33.00
N PHE A 635 8.96 -29.73 -34.03
CA PHE A 635 9.87 -28.61 -33.93
C PHE A 635 9.20 -27.48 -33.17
N LYS A 636 9.82 -27.15 -32.05
CA LYS A 636 9.53 -25.96 -31.27
C LYS A 636 9.96 -24.74 -32.07
N ASN A 637 9.05 -23.82 -32.33
CA ASN A 637 9.35 -22.56 -33.02
C ASN A 637 9.96 -21.51 -32.06
N CYS A 638 9.82 -21.70 -30.74
CA CYS A 638 10.54 -20.98 -29.69
C CYS A 638 11.27 -21.98 -28.76
N ALA A 639 11.65 -21.60 -27.54
CA ALA A 639 12.17 -22.59 -26.56
C ALA A 639 11.12 -23.65 -26.18
N ALA A 640 9.87 -23.42 -26.58
CA ALA A 640 8.67 -24.21 -26.34
C ALA A 640 7.71 -24.09 -27.55
N TYR A 641 6.39 -24.20 -27.34
CA TYR A 641 5.40 -23.99 -28.40
C TYR A 641 4.83 -22.57 -28.34
N CYS A 642 5.07 -21.75 -29.36
CA CYS A 642 4.59 -20.37 -29.41
C CYS A 642 3.71 -20.16 -30.65
N TYR A 643 2.42 -20.44 -30.57
CA TYR A 643 1.52 -20.19 -31.71
C TYR A 643 1.20 -18.69 -31.84
N PRO A 644 1.00 -18.16 -33.07
CA PRO A 644 0.59 -16.78 -33.30
C PRO A 644 -0.75 -16.49 -32.61
N TRP A 645 -0.87 -15.31 -31.97
CA TRP A 645 -2.07 -14.98 -31.19
C TRP A 645 -2.49 -13.51 -31.28
N SER A 646 -1.57 -12.60 -31.57
CA SER A 646 -1.86 -11.17 -31.55
C SER A 646 -2.92 -10.77 -32.56
N GLU A 647 -2.79 -11.24 -33.80
CA GLU A 647 -3.77 -10.92 -34.84
C GLU A 647 -5.12 -11.59 -34.56
N HIS A 648 -5.16 -12.78 -33.95
CA HIS A 648 -6.42 -13.38 -33.47
C HIS A 648 -7.09 -12.52 -32.38
N TYR A 649 -6.31 -11.93 -31.47
CA TYR A 649 -6.85 -11.04 -30.45
C TYR A 649 -7.38 -9.75 -31.06
N LYS A 650 -6.55 -9.09 -31.88
CA LYS A 650 -6.78 -7.76 -32.46
C LYS A 650 -7.89 -7.72 -33.50
N SER A 651 -7.98 -8.75 -34.35
CA SER A 651 -8.94 -8.79 -35.48
C SER A 651 -10.39 -9.05 -35.06
N TYR A 652 -10.65 -9.37 -33.80
CA TYR A 652 -11.99 -9.61 -33.30
C TYR A 652 -12.69 -8.30 -32.91
N ASP A 653 -13.81 -8.02 -33.56
CA ASP A 653 -14.54 -6.75 -33.41
C ASP A 653 -15.29 -6.61 -32.07
N GLY A 654 -15.58 -7.72 -31.38
CA GLY A 654 -16.30 -7.72 -30.09
C GLY A 654 -15.39 -7.53 -28.87
N ASP A 655 -16.00 -7.37 -27.69
CA ASP A 655 -15.25 -7.24 -26.43
C ASP A 655 -14.82 -8.62 -25.92
N THR A 656 -13.59 -8.70 -25.41
CA THR A 656 -12.93 -9.95 -25.06
C THR A 656 -12.60 -10.02 -23.57
N LEU A 657 -13.02 -11.11 -22.94
CA LEU A 657 -12.41 -11.60 -21.71
C LEU A 657 -11.14 -12.38 -22.07
N PHE A 658 -9.98 -11.79 -21.84
CA PHE A 658 -8.69 -12.36 -22.19
C PHE A 658 -8.00 -12.99 -20.98
N ILE A 659 -7.86 -14.31 -20.96
CA ILE A 659 -7.27 -15.06 -19.85
C ILE A 659 -5.88 -15.49 -20.28
N VAL A 660 -4.86 -15.00 -19.57
CA VAL A 660 -3.47 -15.19 -19.94
C VAL A 660 -2.68 -15.87 -18.83
N ASN A 661 -1.80 -16.79 -19.18
CA ASN A 661 -0.80 -17.33 -18.27
C ASN A 661 0.47 -17.74 -19.03
N THR A 662 1.49 -18.11 -18.27
CA THR A 662 2.66 -18.83 -18.80
C THR A 662 3.12 -19.90 -17.80
N GLY A 663 3.98 -20.81 -18.24
CA GLY A 663 4.44 -21.97 -17.48
C GLY A 663 5.94 -22.01 -17.19
N PRO A 664 6.52 -23.23 -17.04
CA PRO A 664 7.95 -23.46 -16.72
C PRO A 664 8.95 -23.14 -17.85
N HIS A 665 8.58 -22.24 -18.74
CA HIS A 665 9.32 -22.01 -19.98
C HIS A 665 10.36 -20.90 -19.87
N PHE A 666 10.43 -20.22 -18.73
CA PHE A 666 11.43 -19.21 -18.43
C PHE A 666 12.51 -19.79 -17.52
N GLN A 667 13.77 -19.58 -17.89
CA GLN A 667 14.92 -20.07 -17.10
C GLN A 667 15.39 -19.04 -16.08
N SER A 668 14.90 -17.79 -16.14
CA SER A 668 15.25 -16.72 -15.20
C SER A 668 14.10 -15.74 -14.99
N HIS A 669 14.11 -15.04 -13.86
CA HIS A 669 13.19 -13.94 -13.57
C HIS A 669 13.31 -12.80 -14.59
N HIS A 670 14.54 -12.45 -14.98
CA HIS A 670 14.77 -11.38 -15.95
C HIS A 670 14.13 -11.68 -17.32
N GLN A 671 14.26 -12.91 -17.82
CA GLN A 671 13.64 -13.30 -19.09
C GLN A 671 12.10 -13.18 -19.01
N PHE A 672 11.51 -13.64 -17.91
CA PHE A 672 10.07 -13.51 -17.68
C PHE A 672 9.64 -12.04 -17.63
N GLN A 673 10.37 -11.19 -16.91
CA GLN A 673 10.05 -9.76 -16.77
C GLN A 673 10.03 -9.03 -18.09
N VAL A 674 11.11 -9.15 -18.88
CA VAL A 674 11.22 -8.50 -20.19
C VAL A 674 10.06 -8.93 -21.07
N THR A 675 9.79 -10.23 -21.11
CA THR A 675 8.70 -10.79 -21.92
C THR A 675 7.32 -10.31 -21.44
N PHE A 676 7.11 -10.23 -20.12
CA PHE A 676 5.85 -9.77 -19.55
C PHE A 676 5.63 -8.27 -19.75
N ASP A 677 6.66 -7.44 -19.60
CA ASP A 677 6.62 -6.02 -19.90
C ASP A 677 6.31 -5.77 -21.39
N GLU A 678 6.94 -6.53 -22.29
CA GLU A 678 6.63 -6.50 -23.72
C GLU A 678 5.18 -6.90 -24.00
N PHE A 679 4.67 -7.94 -23.33
CA PHE A 679 3.26 -8.33 -23.43
C PHE A 679 2.32 -7.19 -22.97
N VAL A 680 2.56 -6.59 -21.80
CA VAL A 680 1.73 -5.48 -21.29
C VAL A 680 1.76 -4.28 -22.24
N ALA A 681 2.95 -3.90 -22.73
CA ALA A 681 3.12 -2.81 -23.69
C ALA A 681 2.37 -3.11 -25.01
N LYS A 682 2.45 -4.35 -25.50
CA LYS A 682 1.75 -4.79 -26.72
C LYS A 682 0.24 -4.69 -26.55
N ILE A 683 -0.29 -5.15 -25.41
CA ILE A 683 -1.72 -5.06 -25.11
C ILE A 683 -2.20 -3.61 -25.03
N ASP A 684 -1.46 -2.76 -24.34
CA ASP A 684 -1.80 -1.34 -24.22
C ASP A 684 -1.78 -0.64 -25.59
N SER A 685 -0.94 -1.10 -26.53
CA SER A 685 -0.88 -0.57 -27.90
C SER A 685 -2.13 -0.87 -28.74
N TYR A 686 -2.91 -1.90 -28.39
CA TYR A 686 -4.09 -2.28 -29.17
C TYR A 686 -5.31 -1.39 -28.94
N ASN A 687 -5.29 -0.52 -27.93
CA ASN A 687 -6.39 0.40 -27.62
C ASN A 687 -7.76 -0.30 -27.50
N ARG A 688 -7.83 -1.35 -26.68
CA ARG A 688 -9.04 -2.15 -26.42
C ARG A 688 -9.55 -1.92 -24.99
N PRO A 689 -10.06 -0.71 -24.66
CA PRO A 689 -10.36 -0.30 -23.29
C PRO A 689 -11.49 -1.09 -22.61
N ARG A 690 -12.39 -1.66 -23.42
CA ARG A 690 -13.53 -2.44 -22.92
C ARG A 690 -13.16 -3.87 -22.56
N ASP A 691 -12.00 -4.36 -23.02
CA ASP A 691 -11.57 -5.72 -22.72
C ASP A 691 -11.15 -5.87 -21.25
N ILE A 692 -11.41 -7.07 -20.72
CA ILE A 692 -10.98 -7.48 -19.38
C ILE A 692 -9.91 -8.55 -19.55
N ILE A 693 -8.76 -8.34 -18.93
CA ILE A 693 -7.61 -9.23 -19.00
C ILE A 693 -7.40 -9.81 -17.61
N LEU A 694 -7.51 -11.13 -17.51
CA LEU A 694 -7.24 -11.89 -16.29
C LEU A 694 -5.91 -12.62 -16.47
N TRP A 695 -4.89 -12.20 -15.72
CA TRP A 695 -3.68 -12.99 -15.61
C TRP A 695 -3.87 -14.09 -14.57
N ARG A 696 -3.94 -15.34 -15.04
CA ARG A 696 -3.99 -16.49 -14.14
C ARG A 696 -2.58 -16.80 -13.66
N THR A 697 -2.38 -16.76 -12.34
CA THR A 697 -1.07 -17.05 -11.73
C THR A 697 -0.51 -18.39 -12.19
N THR A 698 0.78 -18.44 -12.46
CA THR A 698 1.50 -19.66 -12.83
C THR A 698 1.60 -20.58 -11.61
N VAL A 699 1.29 -21.87 -11.78
CA VAL A 699 1.27 -22.87 -10.70
C VAL A 699 2.33 -23.95 -10.92
N PRO A 700 3.06 -24.36 -9.88
CA PRO A 700 4.13 -25.35 -9.98
C PRO A 700 3.55 -26.77 -9.99
N GLY A 701 4.37 -27.72 -10.39
CA GLY A 701 4.07 -29.13 -10.17
C GLY A 701 4.49 -29.61 -8.77
N HIS A 702 4.28 -30.91 -8.52
CA HIS A 702 4.67 -31.57 -7.28
C HIS A 702 5.60 -32.76 -7.57
N PRO A 703 6.91 -32.69 -7.28
CA PRO A 703 7.88 -33.69 -7.74
C PRO A 703 7.53 -35.14 -7.33
N HIS A 704 6.79 -35.30 -6.23
CA HIS A 704 6.41 -36.58 -5.64
C HIS A 704 4.90 -36.90 -5.77
N CYS A 705 4.18 -36.29 -6.72
CA CYS A 705 2.72 -36.42 -6.85
C CYS A 705 2.17 -37.87 -6.98
N TYR A 706 3.03 -38.82 -7.28
CA TYR A 706 2.74 -40.24 -7.41
C TYR A 706 2.89 -41.03 -6.09
N GLU A 707 3.46 -40.42 -5.06
CA GLU A 707 3.69 -41.08 -3.78
C GLU A 707 2.37 -41.18 -3.00
N PRO A 708 2.15 -42.25 -2.22
CA PRO A 708 0.93 -42.41 -1.44
C PRO A 708 0.64 -41.27 -0.44
N SER A 709 1.68 -40.59 0.06
CA SER A 709 1.55 -39.41 0.94
C SER A 709 0.88 -38.23 0.23
N ASP A 710 1.06 -38.14 -1.08
CA ASP A 710 0.71 -36.99 -1.92
C ASP A 710 -0.64 -37.20 -2.62
N GLN A 711 -1.39 -38.22 -2.23
CA GLN A 711 -2.73 -38.54 -2.77
C GLN A 711 -3.87 -37.80 -2.06
N LYS A 712 -3.54 -36.77 -1.27
CA LYS A 712 -4.51 -35.87 -0.65
C LYS A 712 -4.05 -34.43 -0.77
N PRO A 713 -4.97 -33.45 -0.69
CA PRO A 713 -4.59 -32.08 -0.56
C PRO A 713 -3.72 -31.85 0.68
N PHE A 714 -2.77 -30.92 0.58
CA PHE A 714 -2.10 -30.36 1.75
C PHE A 714 -3.11 -29.60 2.62
N ASN A 715 -2.92 -29.58 3.94
CA ASN A 715 -3.84 -28.87 4.84
C ASN A 715 -3.61 -27.35 4.82
N SER A 716 -2.41 -26.93 4.40
CA SER A 716 -2.01 -25.53 4.39
C SER A 716 -0.95 -25.26 3.33
N TYR A 717 -0.74 -23.98 3.02
CA TYR A 717 0.41 -23.57 2.21
C TYR A 717 1.75 -23.95 2.86
N MET A 718 1.83 -23.96 4.19
CA MET A 718 3.08 -24.28 4.90
C MET A 718 3.46 -25.74 4.72
N ASP A 719 2.47 -26.64 4.66
CA ASP A 719 2.67 -28.05 4.35
C ASP A 719 3.31 -28.17 2.95
N TYR A 720 2.78 -27.46 1.95
CA TYR A 720 3.37 -27.40 0.60
C TYR A 720 4.80 -26.84 0.63
N ALA A 721 5.01 -25.69 1.26
CA ALA A 721 6.32 -25.03 1.30
C ALA A 721 7.41 -25.91 1.97
N ALA A 722 7.01 -26.80 2.89
CA ALA A 722 7.90 -27.75 3.54
C ALA A 722 8.28 -28.95 2.65
N THR A 723 7.52 -29.26 1.58
CA THR A 723 7.77 -30.41 0.68
C THR A 723 8.82 -30.15 -0.42
N GLU A 724 9.66 -29.12 -0.22
CA GLU A 724 10.71 -28.64 -1.12
C GLU A 724 10.19 -28.17 -2.50
N VAL A 725 10.12 -26.85 -2.69
CA VAL A 725 9.93 -26.27 -4.03
C VAL A 725 11.20 -26.52 -4.84
N THR A 726 11.13 -27.43 -5.80
CA THR A 726 12.30 -27.84 -6.58
C THR A 726 12.65 -26.83 -7.68
N ASP A 727 13.91 -26.82 -8.09
CA ASP A 727 14.38 -26.13 -9.30
C ASP A 727 13.98 -26.88 -10.59
N PHE A 728 13.33 -28.05 -10.44
CA PHE A 728 12.81 -28.83 -11.54
C PHE A 728 11.88 -27.96 -12.38
N TYR A 729 12.22 -27.80 -13.66
CA TYR A 729 11.48 -26.91 -14.56
C TYR A 729 11.37 -25.45 -14.07
N SER A 730 12.26 -25.00 -13.19
CA SER A 730 12.22 -23.67 -12.55
C SER A 730 10.93 -23.38 -11.76
N TRP A 731 10.28 -24.39 -11.20
CA TRP A 731 9.06 -24.21 -10.40
C TRP A 731 9.26 -23.26 -9.20
N ASN A 732 10.44 -23.29 -8.59
CA ASN A 732 10.87 -22.35 -7.56
C ASN A 732 10.80 -20.86 -7.96
N LYS A 733 10.77 -20.54 -9.26
CA LYS A 733 10.69 -19.16 -9.76
C LYS A 733 9.26 -18.64 -9.92
N PHE A 734 8.24 -19.50 -9.85
CA PHE A 734 6.85 -19.11 -10.15
C PHE A 734 6.28 -18.10 -9.15
N VAL A 735 6.70 -18.19 -7.89
CA VAL A 735 6.40 -17.16 -6.88
C VAL A 735 6.86 -15.79 -7.37
N GLY A 736 8.13 -15.67 -7.80
CA GLY A 736 8.68 -14.42 -8.30
C GLY A 736 8.02 -13.93 -9.59
N TYR A 737 7.59 -14.84 -10.46
CA TYR A 737 6.82 -14.48 -11.67
C TYR A 737 5.47 -13.86 -11.29
N ASN A 738 4.71 -14.53 -10.43
CA ASN A 738 3.40 -14.06 -9.96
C ASN A 738 3.52 -12.72 -9.21
N ASP A 739 4.57 -12.56 -8.41
CA ASP A 739 4.83 -11.33 -7.67
C ASP A 739 5.13 -10.16 -8.58
N TYR A 740 5.96 -10.37 -9.60
CA TYR A 740 6.25 -9.35 -10.59
C TYR A 740 5.01 -8.91 -11.38
N VAL A 741 4.16 -9.86 -11.79
CA VAL A 741 2.90 -9.53 -12.48
C VAL A 741 2.01 -8.66 -11.60
N THR A 742 1.87 -9.03 -10.33
CA THR A 742 1.08 -8.26 -9.37
C THR A 742 1.64 -6.84 -9.22
N LYS A 743 2.96 -6.70 -9.10
CA LYS A 743 3.66 -5.41 -9.01
C LYS A 743 3.42 -4.54 -10.24
N VAL A 744 3.54 -5.10 -11.45
CA VAL A 744 3.29 -4.38 -12.70
C VAL A 744 1.82 -3.95 -12.82
N PHE A 745 0.87 -4.83 -12.48
CA PHE A 745 -0.55 -4.48 -12.50
C PHE A 745 -0.91 -3.39 -11.47
N ASP A 746 -0.35 -3.45 -10.27
CA ASP A 746 -0.57 -2.41 -9.26
C ASP A 746 0.06 -1.08 -9.68
N LYS A 747 1.26 -1.10 -10.27
CA LYS A 747 1.88 0.09 -10.88
C LYS A 747 1.00 0.68 -11.99
N ARG A 748 0.54 -0.15 -12.92
CA ARG A 748 -0.32 0.27 -14.03
C ARG A 748 -1.66 0.84 -13.55
N LYS A 749 -2.28 0.25 -12.52
CA LYS A 749 -3.51 0.79 -11.91
C LYS A 749 -3.30 2.19 -11.33
N ARG A 750 -2.11 2.50 -10.78
CA ARG A 750 -1.77 3.84 -10.30
C ARG A 750 -1.59 4.81 -11.45
N GLU A 751 -0.79 4.46 -12.45
CA GLU A 751 -0.57 5.30 -13.64
C GLU A 751 -1.88 5.61 -14.38
N ASN A 752 -2.80 4.65 -14.46
CA ASN A 752 -4.12 4.87 -15.07
C ASN A 752 -4.99 5.87 -14.29
N ARG A 753 -4.79 6.04 -12.98
CA ARG A 753 -5.44 7.10 -12.19
C ARG A 753 -4.82 8.46 -12.48
N GLU A 754 -3.53 8.50 -12.83
CA GLU A 754 -2.81 9.74 -13.12
C GLU A 754 -3.12 10.30 -14.51
N LEU A 755 -3.26 9.41 -15.49
CA LEU A 755 -3.52 9.73 -16.88
C LEU A 755 -5.03 9.90 -17.12
N LEU A 756 -5.58 11.04 -16.68
CA LEU A 756 -6.97 11.40 -16.97
C LEU A 756 -7.22 11.34 -18.50
N GLY A 757 -8.12 10.45 -18.92
CA GLY A 757 -8.53 10.29 -20.32
C GLY A 757 -7.85 9.17 -21.11
N VAL A 758 -6.87 8.46 -20.53
CA VAL A 758 -6.28 7.27 -21.18
C VAL A 758 -7.06 6.03 -20.76
N SER A 759 -7.98 5.60 -21.63
CA SER A 759 -8.72 4.35 -21.41
C SER A 759 -7.90 3.17 -21.92
N ARG A 760 -7.46 2.29 -21.02
CA ARG A 760 -6.74 1.05 -21.36
C ARG A 760 -7.55 -0.16 -20.89
N ALA A 761 -7.25 -1.33 -21.45
CA ALA A 761 -7.86 -2.59 -21.03
C ALA A 761 -7.70 -2.80 -19.52
N ARG A 762 -8.73 -3.34 -18.87
CA ARG A 762 -8.68 -3.64 -17.44
C ARG A 762 -7.84 -4.90 -17.23
N MET A 763 -6.76 -4.82 -16.46
CA MET A 763 -5.91 -5.96 -16.13
C MET A 763 -6.05 -6.32 -14.65
N GLU A 764 -6.40 -7.56 -14.35
CA GLU A 764 -6.53 -8.10 -12.99
C GLU A 764 -5.85 -9.46 -12.85
N LEU A 765 -5.50 -9.80 -11.62
CA LEU A 765 -4.94 -11.11 -11.28
C LEU A 765 -6.09 -12.08 -10.97
N LEU A 766 -6.03 -13.26 -11.56
CA LEU A 766 -6.81 -14.43 -11.16
C LEU A 766 -5.87 -15.36 -10.37
N ASP A 767 -5.83 -15.17 -9.05
CA ASP A 767 -4.88 -15.84 -8.17
C ASP A 767 -5.36 -17.25 -7.81
N VAL A 768 -4.96 -18.23 -8.63
CA VAL A 768 -5.23 -19.64 -8.38
C VAL A 768 -4.12 -20.32 -7.58
N TYR A 769 -3.00 -19.63 -7.35
CA TYR A 769 -1.78 -20.23 -6.83
C TYR A 769 -1.97 -20.83 -5.43
N PRO A 770 -2.50 -20.11 -4.41
CA PRO A 770 -2.57 -20.63 -3.05
C PRO A 770 -3.46 -21.87 -2.91
N MET A 771 -4.57 -21.94 -3.65
CA MET A 771 -5.42 -23.14 -3.64
C MET A 771 -4.79 -24.29 -4.44
N THR A 772 -4.05 -24.01 -5.52
CA THR A 772 -3.57 -25.07 -6.43
C THR A 772 -2.33 -25.79 -5.91
N VAL A 773 -1.40 -25.06 -5.26
CA VAL A 773 -0.21 -25.69 -4.65
C VAL A 773 -0.54 -26.64 -3.51
N GLN A 774 -1.79 -26.63 -3.04
CA GLN A 774 -2.27 -27.59 -2.05
C GLN A 774 -2.75 -28.90 -2.67
N ARG A 775 -2.61 -29.11 -4.00
CA ARG A 775 -3.24 -30.22 -4.73
C ARG A 775 -2.26 -31.17 -5.42
N PRO A 776 -1.34 -31.81 -4.68
CA PRO A 776 -0.47 -32.84 -5.27
C PRO A 776 -1.27 -34.04 -5.81
N ASP A 777 -2.43 -34.32 -5.20
CA ASP A 777 -3.34 -35.43 -5.54
C ASP A 777 -3.97 -35.29 -6.93
N GLY A 778 -4.09 -34.06 -7.43
CA GLY A 778 -4.77 -33.76 -8.67
C GLY A 778 -3.98 -34.04 -9.95
N HIS A 779 -2.69 -34.39 -9.84
CA HIS A 779 -1.82 -34.54 -11.00
C HIS A 779 -2.08 -35.80 -11.83
N VAL A 780 -1.72 -35.76 -13.12
CA VAL A 780 -1.88 -36.89 -14.06
C VAL A 780 -1.09 -38.13 -13.65
N SER A 781 0.00 -37.97 -12.91
CA SER A 781 0.78 -39.12 -12.40
C SER A 781 0.40 -39.53 -10.99
N SER A 782 -0.73 -39.05 -10.44
CA SER A 782 -1.22 -39.52 -9.16
C SER A 782 -1.57 -41.02 -9.21
N GLY A 783 -1.56 -41.68 -8.05
CA GLY A 783 -1.65 -43.14 -7.92
C GLY A 783 -2.96 -43.76 -8.43
N GLU A 784 -3.92 -42.95 -8.87
CA GLU A 784 -5.24 -43.40 -9.34
C GLU A 784 -5.24 -44.02 -10.73
N CYS A 785 -4.20 -43.80 -11.54
CA CYS A 785 -4.15 -44.34 -12.90
C CYS A 785 -2.78 -44.92 -13.25
N ALA A 786 -2.51 -46.12 -12.70
CA ALA A 786 -1.27 -46.86 -12.94
C ALA A 786 -1.01 -47.18 -14.43
N ASP A 787 -2.06 -47.25 -15.25
CA ASP A 787 -1.96 -47.57 -16.69
C ASP A 787 -2.14 -46.33 -17.61
N CYS A 788 -2.21 -45.11 -17.05
CA CYS A 788 -2.36 -43.91 -17.86
C CYS A 788 -1.05 -43.63 -18.64
N PRO A 789 -1.13 -43.04 -19.86
CA PRO A 789 0.05 -42.61 -20.59
C PRO A 789 0.91 -41.69 -19.70
N GLY A 790 2.16 -42.08 -19.45
CA GLY A 790 3.08 -41.39 -18.53
C GLY A 790 3.34 -42.11 -17.19
N ALA A 791 2.57 -43.17 -16.86
CA ALA A 791 2.80 -43.96 -15.66
C ALA A 791 3.95 -44.98 -15.80
N GLU A 792 4.19 -45.50 -17.00
CA GLU A 792 5.30 -46.41 -17.30
C GLU A 792 6.31 -45.78 -18.29
N GLY A 793 7.57 -45.63 -17.87
CA GLY A 793 8.72 -45.43 -18.76
C GLY A 793 9.04 -44.01 -19.21
N PHE A 794 8.19 -43.02 -18.94
CA PHE A 794 8.48 -41.59 -19.16
C PHE A 794 8.37 -40.81 -17.86
N ALA A 795 9.11 -39.69 -17.75
CA ALA A 795 9.09 -38.84 -16.57
C ALA A 795 7.65 -38.59 -16.11
N LYS A 796 7.37 -38.92 -14.85
CA LYS A 796 6.04 -38.77 -14.26
C LYS A 796 5.59 -37.32 -14.42
N ASP A 797 4.50 -37.13 -15.14
CA ASP A 797 3.85 -35.83 -15.29
C ASP A 797 3.18 -35.41 -13.99
N CYS A 798 3.93 -34.65 -13.21
CA CYS A 798 3.45 -33.98 -12.01
C CYS A 798 3.27 -32.47 -12.23
N LEU A 799 3.05 -32.03 -13.47
CA LEU A 799 2.72 -30.64 -13.78
C LEU A 799 1.25 -30.50 -14.16
N HIS A 800 0.76 -31.37 -15.05
CA HIS A 800 -0.63 -31.31 -15.51
C HIS A 800 -1.57 -31.98 -14.53
N TYR A 801 -2.83 -31.55 -14.56
CA TYR A 801 -3.87 -32.05 -13.67
C TYR A 801 -4.90 -32.87 -14.42
N PHE A 802 -5.44 -33.89 -13.74
CA PHE A 802 -6.60 -34.61 -14.23
C PHE A 802 -7.84 -33.72 -14.28
N LEU A 803 -8.75 -34.04 -15.20
CA LEU A 803 -10.04 -33.41 -15.39
C LEU A 803 -11.18 -34.47 -15.32
N PRO A 804 -12.20 -34.29 -14.46
CA PRO A 804 -12.38 -33.18 -13.50
C PRO A 804 -11.33 -33.17 -12.38
N GLY A 805 -11.02 -31.98 -11.85
CA GLY A 805 -9.92 -31.78 -10.88
C GLY A 805 -9.60 -30.30 -10.57
N PRO A 806 -8.38 -29.97 -10.10
CA PRO A 806 -8.00 -28.60 -9.71
C PRO A 806 -8.30 -27.50 -10.75
N PRO A 807 -8.13 -27.70 -12.08
CA PRO A 807 -8.47 -26.68 -13.06
C PRO A 807 -9.96 -26.31 -13.12
N ASP A 808 -10.86 -27.18 -12.65
CA ASP A 808 -12.29 -26.83 -12.52
C ASP A 808 -12.49 -25.72 -11.49
N TRP A 809 -11.69 -25.71 -10.43
CA TRP A 809 -11.72 -24.66 -9.42
C TRP A 809 -11.08 -23.37 -9.90
N TRP A 810 -10.12 -23.41 -10.83
CA TRP A 810 -9.65 -22.21 -11.54
C TRP A 810 -10.80 -21.58 -12.33
N THR A 811 -11.58 -22.41 -13.02
CA THR A 811 -12.74 -21.99 -13.80
C THR A 811 -13.87 -21.45 -12.90
N HIS A 812 -14.15 -22.11 -11.79
CA HIS A 812 -15.11 -21.60 -10.79
C HIS A 812 -14.65 -20.27 -10.20
N LEU A 813 -13.36 -20.14 -9.86
CA LEU A 813 -12.80 -18.89 -9.36
C LEU A 813 -12.96 -17.76 -10.40
N MET A 814 -12.60 -18.03 -11.67
CA MET A 814 -12.79 -17.09 -12.78
C MET A 814 -14.26 -16.64 -12.89
N TYR A 815 -15.21 -17.56 -12.88
CA TYR A 815 -16.63 -17.23 -12.94
C TYR A 815 -17.07 -16.31 -11.78
N ASN A 816 -16.62 -16.58 -10.55
CA ASN A 816 -16.94 -15.75 -9.39
C ASN A 816 -16.25 -14.38 -9.46
N HIS A 817 -15.04 -14.31 -10.00
CA HIS A 817 -14.34 -13.07 -10.28
C HIS A 817 -15.18 -12.17 -11.19
N LEU A 818 -15.67 -12.71 -12.30
CA LEU A 818 -16.52 -12.00 -13.26
C LEU A 818 -17.86 -11.61 -12.65
N LEU A 819 -18.46 -12.48 -11.83
CA LEU A 819 -19.69 -12.15 -11.11
C LEU A 819 -19.49 -10.92 -10.21
N ASP A 820 -18.37 -10.81 -9.50
CA ASP A 820 -18.08 -9.63 -8.69
C ASP A 820 -17.87 -8.38 -9.55
N LEU A 821 -17.35 -8.52 -10.78
CA LEU A 821 -17.24 -7.42 -11.73
C LEU A 821 -18.63 -6.90 -12.16
N THR A 822 -19.59 -7.79 -12.44
CA THR A 822 -20.96 -7.37 -12.78
C THR A 822 -21.63 -6.55 -11.67
N LEU A 823 -21.26 -6.83 -10.41
CA LEU A 823 -21.77 -6.05 -9.28
C LEU A 823 -21.15 -4.66 -9.21
N GLN A 824 -19.97 -4.42 -9.79
CA GLN A 824 -19.30 -3.12 -9.71
C GLN A 824 -20.01 -2.05 -10.53
N ASP A 825 -20.48 -2.42 -11.71
CA ASP A 825 -21.06 -1.51 -12.71
C ASP A 825 -22.56 -1.23 -12.45
N SER A 826 -23.17 -1.97 -11.51
CA SER A 826 -24.48 -1.66 -10.90
C SER A 826 -24.34 -0.83 -9.64
#